data_AF-A0A1G8EUB9-F1
#
_entry.id   AF-A0A1G8EUB9-F1
#
_cell.length_a   1.000
_cell.length_b   1.000
_cell.length_c   1.000
_cell.angle_alpha   90.00
_cell.angle_beta   90.00
_cell.angle_gamma   90.00
#
_symmetry.space_group_name_H-M   'P 1'
#
loop_
_entity.id
_entity.type
_entity.pdbx_description
1 polymer ?
#
loop_
_entity_poly.entity_id
_entity_poly.type
_entity_poly.pdbx_seq_one_letter_code
_entity_poly.pdbx_strand_id
1 'polypeptide(L)'
;MTQLKKLSTPEVLGIQTQGAFSEELDKIRNKEYTSLSNIEFEKKYRHLLFSAGILDLNGKQYSIQLNYCANPFCKWYGQSQKRYESKNKPSRYKLTQRRDEPVIECNEILADTTYGLVLPHKTNTISNWSIAEEVKRLVSINSVSIIDKDYTFHKDDCPMAFETPFSNRKAFYTRGKSPGKAVRYQCKQCRKLTNVLPNQEENFGYRQKRNDILIQLTKDLLSRTPVKRTCEKLEIGASTYYHKLEWIYSKCIEFLERHETTPLRDKSFKELWLNTDEFVYILNNIRQKGMRKHPGDESIDKQFPTHMIASADLKTGYVFRADIDYDFNVTLDGIEEDTQKYHCDHTYSFLRKNERLRYPFCPQRPTPSDRQSELEYMAELHDFELRKNYVEGSHTKRTYTAIAHFWLLKQMLDVKEWFFVSDNDATLESAVFRVFSDVFLSGYGNYFTCQNDKTLSLQDSGAEFFKARRTLSRWGNLHGLWEESMESLALKKLQEELKHHQFYEYQTNSSQQFPVRGKNTIKHPLPYKDEGIRWVNVISDLTRISSDEMAKLIFQVNSRAINNFYQTLRRRLSILERPLVTARGDGKSYIYANYNPKYAQYVTTILRTFYNFCWATKLNGELATPAQRLGIADRKYTYRDIIYFH
;
A
#
# COMPACT_ATOMS: atom_id res chain seq x y z
N MET A 1 -24.41 5.20 22.73
CA MET A 1 -24.97 3.99 22.11
C MET A 1 -24.23 3.74 20.81
N THR A 2 -23.51 2.62 20.70
CA THR A 2 -22.66 2.29 19.55
C THR A 2 -23.53 1.82 18.37
N GLN A 3 -23.53 2.59 17.28
CA GLN A 3 -24.30 2.30 16.07
C GLN A 3 -23.60 1.22 15.22
N LEU A 4 -24.36 0.51 14.39
CA LEU A 4 -23.79 -0.50 13.49
C LEU A 4 -22.93 0.18 12.43
N LYS A 5 -21.75 -0.37 12.15
CA LYS A 5 -20.89 0.08 11.06
C LYS A 5 -20.82 -0.94 9.93
N LYS A 6 -20.57 -0.48 8.70
CA LYS A 6 -20.26 -1.29 7.50
C LYS A 6 -18.98 -0.77 6.86
N LEU A 7 -18.43 -1.52 5.90
CA LEU A 7 -17.35 -0.98 5.06
C LEU A 7 -17.80 0.30 4.37
N SER A 8 -16.95 1.31 4.46
CA SER A 8 -17.22 2.60 3.84
C SER A 8 -17.11 2.54 2.33
N THR A 9 -17.80 3.47 1.67
CA THR A 9 -17.52 3.82 0.28
C THR A 9 -16.89 5.22 0.23
N PRO A 10 -16.15 5.56 -0.84
CA PRO A 10 -15.52 6.87 -0.93
C PRO A 10 -16.53 8.04 -0.80
N GLU A 11 -17.75 7.85 -1.32
CA GLU A 11 -18.82 8.87 -1.27
C GLU A 11 -19.26 9.12 0.17
N VAL A 12 -19.41 8.05 0.97
CA VAL A 12 -19.81 8.17 2.39
C VAL A 12 -18.71 8.81 3.24
N LEU A 13 -17.44 8.60 2.87
CA LEU A 13 -16.30 9.25 3.54
C LEU A 13 -16.10 10.71 3.09
N GLY A 14 -16.84 11.17 2.07
CA GLY A 14 -16.65 12.48 1.47
C GLY A 14 -15.26 12.65 0.83
N ILE A 15 -14.63 11.55 0.37
CA ILE A 15 -13.31 11.62 -0.25
C ILE A 15 -13.46 12.00 -1.71
N GLN A 16 -12.88 13.13 -2.07
CA GLN A 16 -12.89 13.65 -3.44
C GLN A 16 -11.46 13.81 -3.96
N THR A 17 -11.33 13.65 -5.27
CA THR A 17 -10.06 13.65 -5.99
C THR A 17 -10.22 14.48 -7.25
N GLN A 18 -9.25 15.35 -7.52
CA GLN A 18 -9.25 16.18 -8.72
C GLN A 18 -7.89 16.13 -9.40
N GLY A 19 -7.90 16.02 -10.72
CA GLY A 19 -6.71 16.06 -11.55
C GLY A 19 -6.35 17.48 -12.00
N ALA A 20 -5.50 17.55 -13.04
CA ALA A 20 -5.06 18.81 -13.62
C ALA A 20 -6.11 19.49 -14.52
N PHE A 21 -7.24 18.82 -14.80
CA PHE A 21 -8.27 19.32 -15.71
C PHE A 21 -9.39 20.00 -14.93
N SER A 22 -9.68 21.26 -15.30
CA SER A 22 -10.88 21.96 -14.87
C SER A 22 -12.04 21.66 -15.82
N GLU A 23 -13.27 21.92 -15.40
CA GLU A 23 -14.46 21.73 -16.26
C GLU A 23 -14.38 22.54 -17.56
N GLU A 24 -13.81 23.74 -17.51
CA GLU A 24 -13.56 24.57 -18.68
C GLU A 24 -12.54 23.94 -19.62
N LEU A 25 -11.45 23.40 -19.05
CA LEU A 25 -10.41 22.73 -19.83
C LEU A 25 -10.92 21.44 -20.47
N ASP A 26 -11.77 20.68 -19.78
CA ASP A 26 -12.41 19.47 -20.34
C ASP A 26 -13.27 19.82 -21.56
N LYS A 27 -14.04 20.92 -21.52
CA LYS A 27 -14.81 21.38 -22.69
C LYS A 27 -13.92 21.73 -23.89
N ILE A 28 -12.76 22.33 -23.64
CA ILE A 28 -11.78 22.66 -24.68
C ILE A 28 -11.17 21.37 -25.23
N ARG A 29 -10.73 20.47 -24.36
CA ARG A 29 -10.18 19.15 -24.72
C ARG A 29 -11.13 18.34 -25.58
N ASN A 30 -12.43 18.31 -25.25
CA ASN A 30 -13.45 17.63 -26.05
C ASN A 30 -13.52 18.12 -27.51
N LYS A 31 -13.42 19.43 -27.73
CA LYS A 31 -13.39 20.00 -29.09
C LYS A 31 -12.09 19.68 -29.81
N GLU A 32 -10.98 19.68 -29.07
CA GLU A 32 -9.66 19.51 -29.64
C GLU A 32 -9.34 18.06 -30.00
N TYR A 33 -9.92 17.11 -29.27
CA TYR A 33 -9.74 15.67 -29.46
C TYR A 33 -10.03 15.21 -30.90
N THR A 34 -11.03 15.81 -31.56
CA THR A 34 -11.37 15.47 -32.96
C THR A 34 -10.59 16.27 -33.99
N SER A 35 -9.88 17.31 -33.57
CA SER A 35 -9.23 18.29 -34.46
C SER A 35 -7.70 18.18 -34.50
N LEU A 36 -7.10 17.60 -33.46
CA LEU A 36 -5.66 17.42 -33.30
C LEU A 36 -5.34 15.94 -33.44
N SER A 37 -4.19 15.61 -34.01
CA SER A 37 -3.65 14.24 -33.90
C SER A 37 -3.34 13.90 -32.44
N ASN A 38 -3.34 12.61 -32.10
CA ASN A 38 -2.96 12.09 -30.80
C ASN A 38 -1.67 12.69 -30.25
N ILE A 39 -0.63 12.81 -31.09
CA ILE A 39 0.66 13.40 -30.69
C ILE A 39 0.56 14.90 -30.41
N GLU A 40 -0.20 15.65 -31.22
CA GLU A 40 -0.37 17.09 -31.01
C GLU A 40 -1.20 17.37 -29.76
N PHE A 41 -2.27 16.60 -29.56
CA PHE A 41 -3.10 16.66 -28.36
C PHE A 41 -2.24 16.39 -27.12
N GLU A 42 -1.49 15.29 -27.10
CA GLU A 42 -0.63 14.91 -25.98
C GLU A 42 0.41 16.02 -25.66
N LYS A 43 1.09 16.54 -26.69
CA LYS A 43 2.11 17.58 -26.55
C LYS A 43 1.55 18.92 -26.07
N LYS A 44 0.32 19.27 -26.45
CA LYS A 44 -0.33 20.52 -26.04
C LYS A 44 -0.51 20.59 -24.52
N TYR A 45 -0.94 19.48 -23.92
CA TYR A 45 -1.26 19.41 -22.49
C TYR A 45 -0.07 19.02 -21.59
N ARG A 46 1.10 18.69 -22.15
CA ARG A 46 2.30 18.28 -21.37
C ARG A 46 2.75 19.28 -20.30
N HIS A 47 2.42 20.55 -20.45
CA HIS A 47 2.78 21.59 -19.48
C HIS A 47 2.11 21.39 -18.11
N LEU A 48 1.02 20.62 -18.06
CA LEU A 48 0.29 20.25 -16.84
C LEU A 48 0.99 19.19 -15.99
N LEU A 49 2.14 18.64 -16.43
CA LEU A 49 2.94 17.67 -15.66
C LEU A 49 3.21 18.12 -14.21
N PHE A 50 3.42 19.42 -14.02
CA PHE A 50 3.74 20.03 -12.73
C PHE A 50 2.51 20.60 -12.01
N SER A 51 1.31 20.33 -12.50
CA SER A 51 0.06 20.57 -11.76
C SER A 51 -0.13 19.52 -10.67
N ALA A 52 -0.55 19.98 -9.49
CA ALA A 52 -0.84 19.08 -8.37
C ALA A 52 -2.16 18.32 -8.59
N GLY A 53 -2.23 17.09 -8.10
CA GLY A 53 -3.50 16.41 -7.87
C GLY A 53 -4.05 16.83 -6.51
N ILE A 54 -5.36 17.04 -6.42
CA ILE A 54 -6.02 17.44 -5.18
C ILE A 54 -6.71 16.21 -4.58
N LEU A 55 -6.55 16.02 -3.27
CA LEU A 55 -7.22 15.01 -2.47
C LEU A 55 -7.89 15.68 -1.28
N ASP A 56 -9.22 15.62 -1.22
CA ASP A 56 -9.97 16.04 -0.04
C ASP A 56 -10.24 14.82 0.83
N LEU A 57 -9.67 14.81 2.03
CA LEU A 57 -9.72 13.68 2.97
C LEU A 57 -10.04 14.20 4.37
N ASN A 58 -11.16 13.75 4.94
CA ASN A 58 -11.64 14.14 6.28
C ASN A 58 -11.77 15.67 6.45
N GLY A 59 -12.27 16.37 5.43
CA GLY A 59 -12.42 17.83 5.44
C GLY A 59 -11.12 18.62 5.31
N LYS A 60 -9.97 17.95 5.11
CA LYS A 60 -8.69 18.58 4.82
C LYS A 60 -8.29 18.33 3.37
N GLN A 61 -7.94 19.42 2.69
CA GLN A 61 -7.45 19.38 1.32
C GLN A 61 -5.93 19.16 1.31
N TYR A 62 -5.49 18.19 0.51
CA TYR A 62 -4.09 17.86 0.28
C TYR A 62 -3.73 18.09 -1.18
N SER A 63 -2.64 18.82 -1.41
CA SER A 63 -2.06 19.03 -2.74
C SER A 63 -0.90 18.04 -2.94
N ILE A 64 -1.05 17.14 -3.90
CA ILE A 64 -0.09 16.08 -4.23
C ILE A 64 0.66 16.49 -5.50
N GLN A 65 1.95 16.82 -5.36
CA GLN A 65 2.85 17.01 -6.49
C GLN A 65 4.16 16.28 -6.19
N LEU A 66 4.42 15.19 -6.92
CA LEU A 66 5.60 14.34 -6.72
C LEU A 66 6.50 14.22 -7.97
N ASN A 67 6.24 15.00 -9.02
CA ASN A 67 7.09 15.11 -10.22
C ASN A 67 8.24 16.11 -10.01
N TYR A 68 9.24 15.67 -9.24
CA TYR A 68 10.52 16.36 -9.04
C TYR A 68 11.65 15.34 -8.94
N CYS A 69 12.90 15.81 -8.82
CA CYS A 69 14.06 14.92 -8.69
C CYS A 69 13.95 14.03 -7.45
N ALA A 70 14.10 12.71 -7.63
CA ALA A 70 14.07 11.72 -6.55
C ALA A 70 15.46 11.24 -6.08
N ASN A 71 16.54 11.88 -6.54
CA ASN A 71 17.90 11.54 -6.11
C ASN A 71 18.37 12.46 -4.99
N PRO A 72 18.60 11.96 -3.76
CA PRO A 72 18.94 12.79 -2.59
C PRO A 72 20.28 13.53 -2.70
N PHE A 73 21.18 13.10 -3.59
CA PHE A 73 22.47 13.77 -3.81
C PHE A 73 22.41 14.90 -4.85
N CYS A 74 21.28 15.07 -5.54
CA CYS A 74 21.12 16.11 -6.54
C CYS A 74 20.67 17.42 -5.90
N LYS A 75 21.25 18.55 -6.32
CA LYS A 75 20.85 19.91 -5.94
C LYS A 75 19.35 20.16 -6.05
N TRP A 76 18.69 19.57 -7.06
CA TRP A 76 17.26 19.73 -7.31
C TRP A 76 16.36 18.72 -6.62
N TYR A 77 16.90 17.89 -5.72
CA TYR A 77 16.13 16.91 -4.96
C TYR A 77 14.93 17.55 -4.24
N GLY A 78 13.74 16.98 -4.41
CA GLY A 78 12.54 17.41 -3.70
C GLY A 78 11.99 18.80 -4.07
N GLN A 79 12.64 19.55 -4.97
CA GLN A 79 12.23 20.92 -5.25
C GLN A 79 11.19 21.00 -6.39
N SER A 80 10.28 21.97 -6.33
CA SER A 80 9.25 22.14 -7.37
C SER A 80 9.83 22.58 -8.72
N GLN A 81 9.05 22.48 -9.81
CA GLN A 81 9.48 23.04 -11.09
C GLN A 81 9.55 24.56 -11.02
N LYS A 82 10.67 25.13 -11.51
CA LYS A 82 10.88 26.57 -11.64
C LYS A 82 11.41 26.90 -13.03
N ARG A 83 10.84 27.93 -13.66
CA ARG A 83 11.39 28.56 -14.87
C ARG A 83 12.19 29.79 -14.44
N TYR A 84 13.37 29.96 -15.04
CA TYR A 84 14.29 31.04 -14.69
C TYR A 84 14.28 32.11 -15.77
N GLU A 85 14.28 33.38 -15.38
CA GLU A 85 14.33 34.53 -16.28
C GLU A 85 15.78 34.82 -16.72
N SER A 86 16.42 33.84 -17.36
CA SER A 86 17.76 33.97 -17.97
C SER A 86 17.70 33.67 -19.46
N LYS A 87 18.82 33.82 -20.18
CA LYS A 87 18.93 33.47 -21.61
C LYS A 87 18.37 32.05 -21.85
N ASN A 88 17.45 31.91 -22.82
CA ASN A 88 16.69 30.69 -23.14
C ASN A 88 15.65 30.21 -22.12
N LYS A 89 15.36 30.99 -21.07
CA LYS A 89 14.39 30.70 -20.01
C LYS A 89 14.42 29.24 -19.52
N PRO A 90 15.58 28.74 -19.06
CA PRO A 90 15.73 27.35 -18.67
C PRO A 90 14.80 27.00 -17.50
N SER A 91 14.28 25.78 -17.52
CA SER A 91 13.56 25.19 -16.41
C SER A 91 14.45 24.24 -15.62
N ARG A 92 14.13 24.05 -14.33
CA ARG A 92 14.82 23.10 -13.44
C ARG A 92 14.77 21.68 -13.99
N TYR A 93 13.63 21.29 -14.54
CA TYR A 93 13.43 19.99 -15.17
C TYR A 93 13.12 20.13 -16.65
N LYS A 94 13.74 19.28 -17.46
CA LYS A 94 13.42 19.06 -18.87
C LYS A 94 12.64 17.76 -19.00
N LEU A 95 11.55 17.78 -19.79
CA LEU A 95 10.83 16.56 -20.14
C LEU A 95 11.59 15.87 -21.29
N THR A 96 12.06 14.65 -21.03
CA THR A 96 12.72 13.79 -22.01
C THR A 96 11.99 12.44 -22.08
N GLN A 97 12.43 11.56 -22.98
CA GLN A 97 11.86 10.21 -23.13
C GLN A 97 12.94 9.16 -22.85
N ARG A 98 12.52 8.05 -22.22
CA ARG A 98 13.35 6.86 -22.02
C ARG A 98 12.50 5.63 -22.33
N ARG A 99 12.85 4.89 -23.39
CA ARG A 99 12.08 3.69 -23.83
C ARG A 99 10.59 4.01 -23.95
N ASP A 100 10.29 5.11 -24.64
CA ASP A 100 8.94 5.66 -24.85
C ASP A 100 8.18 6.13 -23.60
N GLU A 101 8.76 6.02 -22.41
CA GLU A 101 8.20 6.60 -21.19
C GLU A 101 8.69 8.05 -20.95
N PRO A 102 7.80 8.99 -20.61
CA PRO A 102 8.19 10.35 -20.24
C PRO A 102 8.92 10.38 -18.89
N VAL A 103 10.10 11.00 -18.88
CA VAL A 103 10.92 11.21 -17.68
C VAL A 103 11.29 12.68 -17.53
N ILE A 104 11.45 13.14 -16.30
CA ILE A 104 12.04 14.45 -16.03
C ILE A 104 13.53 14.30 -15.80
N GLU A 105 14.31 15.17 -16.44
CA GLU A 105 15.76 15.24 -16.30
C GLU A 105 16.14 16.56 -15.64
N CYS A 106 16.98 16.46 -14.60
CA CYS A 106 17.54 17.61 -13.92
C CYS A 106 18.42 18.43 -14.87
N ASN A 107 18.17 19.73 -14.93
CA ASN A 107 18.88 20.64 -15.81
C ASN A 107 19.80 21.55 -14.99
N GLU A 108 21.06 21.67 -15.41
CA GLU A 108 21.99 22.61 -14.81
C GLU A 108 21.64 24.05 -15.24
N ILE A 109 21.62 24.96 -14.27
CA ILE A 109 21.22 26.36 -14.48
C ILE A 109 22.34 27.24 -13.94
N LEU A 110 23.17 27.75 -14.85
CA LEU A 110 24.36 28.55 -14.51
C LEU A 110 24.03 29.83 -13.72
N ALA A 111 22.82 30.38 -13.91
CA ALA A 111 22.36 31.56 -13.19
C ALA A 111 21.99 31.28 -11.71
N ASP A 112 21.84 30.01 -11.33
CA ASP A 112 21.46 29.62 -9.97
C ASP A 112 22.72 29.27 -9.15
N THR A 113 23.09 30.19 -8.26
CA THR A 113 24.29 30.10 -7.40
C THR A 113 24.06 29.32 -6.11
N THR A 114 22.90 28.68 -5.92
CA THR A 114 22.66 27.90 -4.69
C THR A 114 23.64 26.73 -4.59
N TYR A 115 24.02 26.38 -3.36
CA TYR A 115 24.96 25.30 -3.08
C TYR A 115 24.41 23.94 -3.55
N GLY A 116 25.27 23.10 -4.12
CA GLY A 116 24.94 21.73 -4.52
C GLY A 116 25.34 21.40 -5.95
N LEU A 117 25.41 20.10 -6.23
CA LEU A 117 25.73 19.56 -7.56
C LEU A 117 24.44 19.17 -8.31
N VAL A 118 24.25 19.71 -9.52
CA VAL A 118 23.18 19.22 -10.40
C VAL A 118 23.64 17.93 -11.06
N LEU A 119 23.06 16.81 -10.66
CA LEU A 119 23.26 15.54 -11.34
C LEU A 119 22.25 15.45 -12.50
N PRO A 120 22.62 15.00 -13.71
CA PRO A 120 21.69 14.76 -14.84
C PRO A 120 20.83 13.51 -14.58
N HIS A 121 20.20 13.46 -13.42
CA HIS A 121 19.37 12.37 -12.97
C HIS A 121 18.01 12.42 -13.67
N LYS A 122 17.59 11.26 -14.17
CA LYS A 122 16.31 11.05 -14.83
C LYS A 122 15.35 10.37 -13.85
N THR A 123 14.23 11.00 -13.59
CA THR A 123 13.18 10.52 -12.70
C THR A 123 11.91 10.25 -13.52
N ASN A 124 11.32 9.07 -13.37
CA ASN A 124 10.09 8.72 -14.09
C ASN A 124 8.95 9.67 -13.71
N THR A 125 8.12 10.04 -14.67
CA THR A 125 6.92 10.83 -14.38
C THR A 125 5.80 9.96 -13.82
N ILE A 126 4.93 10.56 -13.02
CA ILE A 126 3.80 9.90 -12.34
C ILE A 126 2.57 10.79 -12.41
N SER A 127 1.39 10.17 -12.45
CA SER A 127 0.13 10.91 -12.38
C SER A 127 -0.22 11.20 -10.93
N ASN A 128 -0.11 12.48 -10.54
CA ASN A 128 -0.52 12.94 -9.22
C ASN A 128 -2.01 12.65 -8.95
N TRP A 129 -2.85 12.71 -10.00
CA TRP A 129 -4.26 12.36 -9.90
C TRP A 129 -4.44 10.87 -9.59
N SER A 130 -3.73 10.00 -10.31
CA SER A 130 -3.76 8.56 -10.05
C SER A 130 -3.23 8.19 -8.67
N ILE A 131 -2.28 8.95 -8.11
CA ILE A 131 -1.83 8.77 -6.73
C ILE A 131 -2.95 9.13 -5.75
N ALA A 132 -3.65 10.24 -5.98
CA ALA A 132 -4.80 10.63 -5.17
C ALA A 132 -5.91 9.56 -5.19
N GLU A 133 -6.21 8.99 -6.37
CA GLU A 133 -7.14 7.87 -6.50
C GLU A 133 -6.67 6.61 -5.75
N GLU A 134 -5.36 6.32 -5.76
CA GLU A 134 -4.81 5.16 -5.05
C GLU A 134 -4.87 5.35 -3.52
N VAL A 135 -4.56 6.56 -3.04
CA VAL A 135 -4.74 6.92 -1.63
C VAL A 135 -6.22 6.79 -1.24
N LYS A 136 -7.14 7.32 -2.05
CA LYS A 136 -8.59 7.19 -1.85
C LYS A 136 -9.01 5.72 -1.76
N ARG A 137 -8.51 4.85 -2.63
CA ARG A 137 -8.74 3.39 -2.58
C ARG A 137 -8.28 2.81 -1.25
N LEU A 138 -7.01 3.02 -0.89
CA LEU A 138 -6.39 2.44 0.30
C LEU A 138 -7.04 2.94 1.61
N VAL A 139 -7.51 4.19 1.66
CA VAL A 139 -8.30 4.70 2.79
C VAL A 139 -9.66 4.03 2.84
N SER A 140 -10.36 3.97 1.70
CA SER A 140 -11.74 3.45 1.64
C SER A 140 -11.81 2.00 2.07
N ILE A 141 -10.90 1.15 1.59
CA ILE A 141 -10.89 -0.26 1.98
C ILE A 141 -10.56 -0.47 3.46
N ASN A 142 -9.83 0.45 4.09
CA ASN A 142 -9.44 0.38 5.51
C ASN A 142 -10.32 1.26 6.43
N SER A 143 -11.53 1.62 6.00
CA SER A 143 -12.44 2.47 6.77
C SER A 143 -13.84 1.85 6.92
N VAL A 144 -14.51 2.17 8.02
CA VAL A 144 -15.89 1.78 8.29
C VAL A 144 -16.76 3.02 8.55
N SER A 145 -18.00 2.98 8.09
CA SER A 145 -18.99 4.05 8.26
C SER A 145 -20.20 3.55 9.00
N ILE A 146 -20.83 4.46 9.74
CA ILE A 146 -22.10 4.20 10.43
C ILE A 146 -23.16 3.87 9.39
N ILE A 147 -23.97 2.85 9.67
CA ILE A 147 -25.15 2.53 8.89
C ILE A 147 -26.27 3.47 9.33
N ASP A 148 -26.27 4.67 8.78
CA ASP A 148 -27.44 5.54 8.87
C ASP A 148 -28.52 5.01 7.92
N LYS A 149 -29.63 4.55 8.49
CA LYS A 149 -30.82 4.21 7.72
C LYS A 149 -31.87 5.26 7.99
N ASP A 150 -32.25 5.96 6.93
CA ASP A 150 -33.46 6.76 6.93
C ASP A 150 -34.66 5.82 6.93
N TYR A 151 -35.38 5.83 8.05
CA TYR A 151 -36.58 5.01 8.22
C TYR A 151 -37.79 5.81 7.76
N THR A 152 -38.46 5.34 6.71
CA THR A 152 -39.77 5.89 6.35
C THR A 152 -40.84 5.26 7.24
N PHE A 153 -41.31 6.01 8.22
CA PHE A 153 -42.29 5.56 9.21
C PHE A 153 -43.75 5.64 8.74
N HIS A 154 -43.99 6.35 7.63
CA HIS A 154 -45.32 6.65 7.11
C HIS A 154 -45.49 6.25 5.65
N LYS A 155 -46.74 6.01 5.24
CA LYS A 155 -47.09 5.94 3.81
C LYS A 155 -47.13 7.37 3.24
N ASP A 156 -47.01 7.46 1.93
CA ASP A 156 -47.28 8.71 1.21
C ASP A 156 -48.71 9.18 1.60
N ASP A 157 -48.85 10.47 1.89
CA ASP A 157 -50.09 11.13 2.38
C ASP A 157 -50.51 10.90 3.84
N CYS A 158 -49.61 10.44 4.71
CA CYS A 158 -49.92 10.35 6.14
C CYS A 158 -50.00 11.75 6.80
N PRO A 159 -51.06 12.07 7.58
CA PRO A 159 -51.18 13.34 8.31
C PRO A 159 -50.05 13.62 9.32
N MET A 160 -49.31 12.58 9.72
CA MET A 160 -48.19 12.66 10.67
C MET A 160 -46.83 12.45 9.98
N ALA A 161 -46.70 12.77 8.70
CA ALA A 161 -45.53 12.46 7.87
C ALA A 161 -44.17 12.86 8.49
N PHE A 162 -44.13 13.93 9.29
CA PHE A 162 -42.91 14.45 9.93
C PHE A 162 -42.61 13.85 11.31
N GLU A 163 -43.52 13.06 11.89
CA GLU A 163 -43.31 12.46 13.20
C GLU A 163 -42.54 11.14 13.10
N THR A 164 -41.64 10.87 14.04
CA THR A 164 -40.93 9.58 14.14
C THR A 164 -41.16 8.97 15.53
N PRO A 165 -40.94 7.66 15.71
CA PRO A 165 -41.03 7.04 17.03
C PRO A 165 -40.05 7.62 18.06
N PHE A 166 -39.01 8.32 17.59
CA PHE A 166 -38.00 8.97 18.41
C PHE A 166 -38.40 10.38 18.84
N SER A 167 -39.15 11.11 17.99
CA SER A 167 -39.64 12.46 18.30
C SER A 167 -41.01 12.44 19.00
N ASN A 168 -41.95 11.61 18.55
CA ASN A 168 -43.27 11.46 19.16
C ASN A 168 -43.65 9.98 19.36
N ARG A 169 -43.21 9.40 20.47
CA ARG A 169 -43.45 7.98 20.79
C ARG A 169 -44.94 7.61 20.88
N LYS A 170 -45.83 8.56 21.22
CA LYS A 170 -47.27 8.31 21.38
C LYS A 170 -47.99 8.08 20.05
N ALA A 171 -47.45 8.58 18.94
CA ALA A 171 -48.00 8.40 17.59
C ALA A 171 -47.74 6.99 17.00
N PHE A 172 -46.98 6.15 17.71
CA PHE A 172 -46.58 4.83 17.24
C PHE A 172 -46.94 3.72 18.23
N TYR A 173 -47.22 2.52 17.70
CA TYR A 173 -47.24 1.28 18.47
C TYR A 173 -45.90 0.56 18.33
N THR A 174 -45.33 0.08 19.44
CA THR A 174 -44.17 -0.81 19.41
C THR A 174 -44.65 -2.26 19.27
N ARG A 175 -44.44 -2.88 18.10
CA ARG A 175 -44.90 -4.23 17.73
C ARG A 175 -43.85 -5.30 18.01
N GLY A 176 -43.22 -5.22 19.19
CA GLY A 176 -42.17 -6.15 19.61
C GLY A 176 -40.91 -6.10 18.73
N LYS A 177 -40.07 -7.12 18.86
CA LYS A 177 -38.84 -7.30 18.08
C LYS A 177 -39.05 -8.37 17.01
N SER A 178 -38.47 -8.17 15.83
CA SER A 178 -38.38 -9.19 14.78
C SER A 178 -37.40 -10.31 15.17
N PRO A 179 -37.32 -11.44 14.42
CA PRO A 179 -36.31 -12.48 14.66
C PRO A 179 -34.86 -11.96 14.58
N GLY A 180 -34.61 -10.91 13.79
CA GLY A 180 -33.32 -10.19 13.75
C GLY A 180 -33.18 -9.12 14.82
N LYS A 181 -33.93 -9.25 15.92
CA LYS A 181 -34.04 -8.32 17.07
C LYS A 181 -34.41 -6.86 16.75
N ALA A 182 -34.67 -6.52 15.49
CA ALA A 182 -35.09 -5.18 15.07
C ALA A 182 -36.44 -4.81 15.70
N VAL A 183 -36.53 -3.63 16.32
CA VAL A 183 -37.77 -3.15 16.94
C VAL A 183 -38.74 -2.73 15.83
N ARG A 184 -39.97 -3.24 15.88
CA ARG A 184 -41.00 -2.90 14.89
C ARG A 184 -41.83 -1.75 15.42
N TYR A 185 -41.91 -0.66 14.66
CA TYR A 185 -42.82 0.45 14.95
C TYR A 185 -43.96 0.45 13.94
N GLN A 186 -45.17 0.73 14.41
CA GLN A 186 -46.34 0.92 13.58
C GLN A 186 -46.90 2.33 13.77
N CYS A 187 -47.05 3.09 12.69
CA CYS A 187 -47.77 4.37 12.78
C CYS A 187 -49.24 4.11 13.15
N LYS A 188 -49.79 4.87 14.10
CA LYS A 188 -51.20 4.72 14.51
C LYS A 188 -52.19 5.15 13.43
N GLN A 189 -51.83 6.11 12.58
CA GLN A 189 -52.70 6.67 11.56
C GLN A 189 -52.66 5.88 10.25
N CYS A 190 -51.50 5.84 9.57
CA CYS A 190 -51.38 5.15 8.28
C CYS A 190 -51.14 3.63 8.40
N ARG A 191 -50.99 3.11 9.63
CA ARG A 191 -50.74 1.70 9.96
C ARG A 191 -49.48 1.10 9.35
N LYS A 192 -48.59 1.89 8.73
CA LYS A 192 -47.32 1.42 8.18
C LYS A 192 -46.44 0.84 9.27
N LEU A 193 -45.83 -0.31 8.98
CA LEU A 193 -44.88 -0.98 9.84
C LEU A 193 -43.46 -0.70 9.34
N THR A 194 -42.60 -0.26 10.24
CA THR A 194 -41.21 0.05 9.95
C THR A 194 -40.31 -0.68 10.96
N ASN A 195 -39.36 -1.45 10.46
CA ASN A 195 -38.41 -2.20 11.28
C ASN A 195 -37.16 -1.34 11.50
N VAL A 196 -36.96 -0.88 12.73
CA VAL A 196 -35.76 -0.14 13.13
C VAL A 196 -34.70 -1.13 13.59
N LEU A 197 -33.51 -1.06 12.99
CA LEU A 197 -32.41 -1.95 13.33
C LEU A 197 -32.02 -1.80 14.82
N PRO A 198 -31.66 -2.90 15.49
CA PRO A 198 -31.17 -2.85 16.87
C PRO A 198 -29.76 -2.27 16.94
N ASN A 199 -29.40 -1.74 18.11
CA ASN A 199 -28.05 -1.28 18.45
C ASN A 199 -27.05 -2.45 18.45
N GLN A 200 -25.73 -2.16 18.40
CA GLN A 200 -24.70 -3.20 18.36
C GLN A 200 -24.80 -4.22 19.52
N GLU A 201 -25.11 -3.77 20.74
CA GLU A 201 -25.25 -4.62 21.93
C GLU A 201 -26.44 -5.59 21.84
N GLU A 202 -27.51 -5.18 21.17
CA GLU A 202 -28.71 -5.98 21.01
C GLU A 202 -28.69 -6.81 19.72
N ASN A 203 -27.85 -6.47 18.75
CA ASN A 203 -27.88 -7.06 17.41
C ASN A 203 -26.77 -8.07 17.18
N PHE A 204 -27.15 -9.34 17.12
CA PHE A 204 -26.41 -10.37 16.42
C PHE A 204 -26.88 -10.40 14.95
N GLY A 205 -26.59 -9.33 14.20
CA GLY A 205 -26.85 -9.08 12.78
C GLY A 205 -28.19 -9.54 12.17
N TYR A 206 -28.97 -8.61 11.61
CA TYR A 206 -30.09 -8.93 10.72
C TYR A 206 -29.58 -9.82 9.56
N ARG A 207 -30.03 -11.09 9.47
CA ARG A 207 -29.57 -12.21 8.60
C ARG A 207 -28.37 -13.05 9.07
N GLN A 208 -27.76 -12.78 10.23
CA GLN A 208 -26.69 -13.63 10.75
C GLN A 208 -27.26 -14.85 11.48
N LYS A 209 -27.60 -15.90 10.74
CA LYS A 209 -28.14 -17.14 11.32
C LYS A 209 -27.17 -17.89 12.25
N ARG A 210 -25.87 -17.54 12.26
CA ARG A 210 -24.81 -18.21 13.04
C ARG A 210 -23.70 -17.25 13.47
N ASN A 211 -23.76 -16.74 14.70
CA ASN A 211 -22.68 -15.91 15.28
C ASN A 211 -21.76 -16.69 16.20
N ASP A 212 -22.28 -17.78 16.77
CA ASP A 212 -21.55 -18.85 17.45
C ASP A 212 -20.27 -19.27 16.69
N ILE A 213 -20.31 -19.30 15.36
CA ILE A 213 -19.19 -19.75 14.53
C ILE A 213 -18.06 -18.73 14.37
N LEU A 214 -18.25 -17.45 14.68
CA LEU A 214 -17.33 -16.39 14.26
C LEU A 214 -15.93 -16.59 14.83
N ILE A 215 -15.81 -16.92 16.12
CA ILE A 215 -14.52 -17.23 16.75
C ILE A 215 -13.85 -18.40 16.03
N GLN A 216 -14.60 -19.48 15.81
CA GLN A 216 -14.05 -20.69 15.22
C GLN A 216 -13.65 -20.47 13.76
N LEU A 217 -14.46 -19.73 12.99
CA LEU A 217 -14.14 -19.28 11.64
C LEU A 217 -12.84 -18.47 11.61
N THR A 218 -12.66 -17.50 12.51
CA THR A 218 -11.42 -16.71 12.59
C THR A 218 -10.22 -17.57 12.97
N LYS A 219 -10.39 -18.54 13.89
CA LYS A 219 -9.33 -19.49 14.24
C LYS A 219 -8.95 -20.37 13.05
N ASP A 220 -9.92 -20.96 12.36
CA ASP A 220 -9.68 -21.81 11.19
C ASP A 220 -9.01 -21.01 10.06
N LEU A 221 -9.44 -19.76 9.84
CA LEU A 221 -8.84 -18.83 8.88
C LEU A 221 -7.35 -18.58 9.16
N LEU A 222 -6.99 -18.35 10.43
CA LEU A 222 -5.61 -18.06 10.88
C LEU A 222 -4.77 -19.31 11.17
N SER A 223 -5.32 -20.50 10.90
CA SER A 223 -4.68 -21.81 11.15
C SER A 223 -4.50 -22.62 9.86
N ARG A 224 -4.44 -21.95 8.70
CA ARG A 224 -4.24 -22.56 7.38
C ARG A 224 -5.30 -23.62 7.03
N THR A 225 -6.50 -23.52 7.59
CA THR A 225 -7.59 -24.43 7.20
C THR A 225 -8.15 -23.98 5.84
N PRO A 226 -8.17 -24.85 4.81
CA PRO A 226 -8.74 -24.49 3.51
C PRO A 226 -10.22 -24.12 3.61
N VAL A 227 -10.68 -23.20 2.74
CA VAL A 227 -12.07 -22.69 2.73
C VAL A 227 -13.11 -23.82 2.78
N LYS A 228 -12.97 -24.83 1.91
CA LYS A 228 -13.88 -25.98 1.86
C LYS A 228 -13.95 -26.74 3.19
N ARG A 229 -12.81 -26.96 3.83
CA ARG A 229 -12.72 -27.67 5.11
C ARG A 229 -13.31 -26.85 6.26
N THR A 230 -13.13 -25.53 6.23
CA THR A 230 -13.77 -24.62 7.18
C THR A 230 -15.29 -24.63 7.02
N CYS A 231 -15.78 -24.61 5.77
CA CYS A 231 -17.22 -24.75 5.48
C CYS A 231 -17.80 -26.07 5.99
N GLU A 232 -17.09 -27.19 5.82
CA GLU A 232 -17.49 -28.51 6.35
C GLU A 232 -17.53 -28.52 7.88
N LYS A 233 -16.44 -28.11 8.55
CA LYS A 233 -16.34 -28.05 10.02
C LYS A 233 -17.45 -27.19 10.64
N LEU A 234 -17.75 -26.08 9.99
CA LEU A 234 -18.74 -25.13 10.47
C LEU A 234 -20.13 -25.42 9.92
N GLU A 235 -20.35 -26.42 9.08
CA GLU A 235 -21.65 -26.70 8.45
C GLU A 235 -22.29 -25.45 7.81
N ILE A 236 -21.51 -24.73 6.99
CA ILE A 236 -21.96 -23.54 6.26
C ILE A 236 -21.66 -23.63 4.77
N GLY A 237 -22.44 -22.92 3.95
CA GLY A 237 -22.15 -22.75 2.53
C GLY A 237 -21.04 -21.73 2.27
N ALA A 238 -20.38 -21.83 1.11
CA ALA A 238 -19.29 -20.92 0.71
C ALA A 238 -19.70 -19.43 0.69
N SER A 239 -20.93 -19.12 0.26
CA SER A 239 -21.44 -17.74 0.32
C SER A 239 -21.50 -17.20 1.75
N THR A 240 -21.89 -18.03 2.72
CA THR A 240 -21.91 -17.65 4.15
C THR A 240 -20.50 -17.44 4.68
N TYR A 241 -19.53 -18.27 4.27
CA TYR A 241 -18.12 -18.09 4.62
C TYR A 241 -17.59 -16.71 4.22
N TYR A 242 -17.76 -16.32 2.96
CA TYR A 242 -17.25 -15.03 2.46
C TYR A 242 -17.98 -13.84 3.08
N HIS A 243 -19.29 -13.93 3.29
CA HIS A 243 -20.05 -12.89 3.99
C HIS A 243 -19.58 -12.72 5.44
N LYS A 244 -19.25 -13.83 6.12
CA LYS A 244 -18.71 -13.79 7.49
C LYS A 244 -17.26 -13.30 7.53
N LEU A 245 -16.45 -13.62 6.51
CA LEU A 245 -15.11 -13.08 6.35
C LEU A 245 -15.12 -11.55 6.23
N GLU A 246 -15.99 -11.00 5.38
CA GLU A 246 -16.17 -9.54 5.23
C GLU A 246 -16.62 -8.88 6.54
N TRP A 247 -17.50 -9.56 7.29
CA TRP A 247 -17.91 -9.09 8.61
C TRP A 247 -16.76 -9.07 9.62
N ILE A 248 -15.94 -10.14 9.69
CA ILE A 248 -14.76 -10.20 10.56
C ILE A 248 -13.77 -9.10 10.17
N TYR A 249 -13.57 -8.89 8.87
CA TYR A 249 -12.73 -7.82 8.34
C TYR A 249 -13.20 -6.44 8.80
N SER A 250 -14.50 -6.15 8.66
CA SER A 250 -15.11 -4.89 9.13
C SER A 250 -14.91 -4.69 10.63
N LYS A 251 -15.03 -5.75 11.44
CA LYS A 251 -14.77 -5.71 12.88
C LYS A 251 -13.31 -5.47 13.22
N CYS A 252 -12.38 -6.02 12.45
CA CYS A 252 -10.96 -5.71 12.62
C CYS A 252 -10.68 -4.24 12.32
N ILE A 253 -11.28 -3.64 11.28
CA ILE A 253 -11.13 -2.21 11.00
C ILE A 253 -11.69 -1.35 12.12
N GLU A 254 -12.91 -1.65 12.60
CA GLU A 254 -13.52 -0.94 13.73
C GLU A 254 -12.64 -1.01 15.00
N PHE A 255 -12.03 -2.17 15.26
CA PHE A 255 -11.07 -2.35 16.34
C PHE A 255 -9.82 -1.49 16.13
N LEU A 256 -9.24 -1.48 14.92
CA LEU A 256 -8.06 -0.69 14.58
C LEU A 256 -8.32 0.82 14.65
N GLU A 257 -9.50 1.30 14.25
CA GLU A 257 -9.88 2.71 14.38
C GLU A 257 -9.74 3.20 15.85
N ARG A 258 -10.17 2.37 16.81
CA ARG A 258 -10.13 2.68 18.25
C ARG A 258 -8.78 2.40 18.90
N HIS A 259 -8.08 1.33 18.51
CA HIS A 259 -6.88 0.83 19.20
C HIS A 259 -5.56 1.02 18.43
N GLU A 260 -5.60 1.43 17.17
CA GLU A 260 -4.44 1.79 16.35
C GLU A 260 -4.49 3.27 15.97
N THR A 261 -5.54 3.71 15.26
CA THR A 261 -5.60 5.08 14.71
C THR A 261 -5.62 6.15 15.79
N THR A 262 -6.44 5.97 16.83
CA THR A 262 -6.57 6.96 17.92
C THR A 262 -5.27 7.05 18.74
N PRO A 263 -4.70 5.94 19.25
CA PRO A 263 -3.46 6.00 20.02
C PRO A 263 -2.24 6.46 19.21
N LEU A 264 -2.15 6.11 17.92
CA LEU A 264 -1.04 6.57 17.06
C LEU A 264 -1.11 8.08 16.80
N ARG A 265 -2.32 8.66 16.69
CA ARG A 265 -2.49 10.10 16.50
C ARG A 265 -1.93 10.92 17.67
N ASP A 266 -2.03 10.39 18.88
CA ASP A 266 -1.57 11.07 20.10
C ASP A 266 -0.11 10.72 20.45
N LYS A 267 0.54 9.83 19.70
CA LYS A 267 1.87 9.31 19.99
C LYS A 267 2.91 9.86 19.04
N SER A 268 3.88 10.58 19.60
CA SER A 268 5.09 11.02 18.89
C SER A 268 6.24 10.04 19.09
N PHE A 269 6.97 9.71 18.03
CA PHE A 269 8.18 8.89 18.07
C PHE A 269 9.42 9.76 17.92
N LYS A 270 10.42 9.56 18.80
CA LYS A 270 11.74 10.19 18.62
C LYS A 270 12.40 9.67 17.33
N GLU A 271 12.35 8.36 17.14
CA GLU A 271 12.86 7.69 15.96
C GLU A 271 11.96 6.49 15.62
N LEU A 272 11.89 6.14 14.34
CA LEU A 272 11.17 4.95 13.89
C LEU A 272 11.95 4.25 12.77
N TRP A 273 12.08 2.92 12.90
CA TRP A 273 12.77 2.09 11.92
C TRP A 273 11.76 1.33 11.07
N LEU A 274 11.38 1.90 9.93
CA LEU A 274 10.48 1.27 8.97
C LEU A 274 11.22 0.26 8.11
N ASN A 275 10.88 -1.02 8.32
CA ASN A 275 11.28 -2.11 7.45
C ASN A 275 10.16 -2.43 6.46
N THR A 276 10.41 -2.16 5.18
CA THR A 276 9.43 -2.34 4.10
C THR A 276 9.97 -3.32 3.08
N ASP A 277 9.11 -4.25 2.66
CA ASP A 277 9.42 -5.22 1.62
C ASP A 277 8.15 -5.56 0.84
N GLU A 278 8.29 -6.20 -0.31
CA GLU A 278 7.19 -6.64 -1.14
C GLU A 278 7.15 -8.16 -1.26
N PHE A 279 5.94 -8.71 -1.25
CA PHE A 279 5.72 -10.13 -1.48
C PHE A 279 4.76 -10.36 -2.65
N VAL A 280 5.10 -11.30 -3.53
CA VAL A 280 4.26 -11.74 -4.65
C VAL A 280 3.55 -13.05 -4.34
N TYR A 281 2.23 -13.04 -4.45
CA TYR A 281 1.42 -14.26 -4.50
C TYR A 281 0.71 -14.36 -5.86
N ILE A 282 0.16 -15.52 -6.19
CA ILE A 282 -0.42 -15.77 -7.51
C ILE A 282 -1.92 -15.98 -7.38
N LEU A 283 -2.68 -15.22 -8.17
CA LEU A 283 -4.12 -15.37 -8.33
C LEU A 283 -4.44 -16.30 -9.51
N ASN A 284 -5.55 -17.01 -9.40
CA ASN A 284 -6.16 -17.68 -10.54
C ASN A 284 -7.05 -16.68 -11.29
N ASN A 285 -6.78 -16.46 -12.58
CA ASN A 285 -7.59 -15.59 -13.39
C ASN A 285 -8.81 -16.35 -13.93
N ILE A 286 -9.98 -16.12 -13.31
CA ILE A 286 -11.21 -16.87 -13.59
C ILE A 286 -12.16 -16.02 -14.44
N ARG A 287 -12.80 -16.66 -15.42
CA ARG A 287 -13.85 -16.04 -16.23
C ARG A 287 -15.13 -15.85 -15.44
N GLN A 288 -15.85 -14.77 -15.75
CA GLN A 288 -17.18 -14.57 -15.19
C GLN A 288 -18.14 -15.68 -15.63
N LYS A 289 -19.14 -15.96 -14.79
CA LYS A 289 -20.13 -17.00 -15.08
C LYS A 289 -20.91 -16.62 -16.34
N GLY A 290 -20.97 -17.53 -17.31
CA GLY A 290 -21.66 -17.32 -18.59
C GLY A 290 -20.74 -16.93 -19.75
N MET A 291 -19.49 -16.52 -19.47
CA MET A 291 -18.52 -16.21 -20.51
C MET A 291 -17.86 -17.49 -21.04
N ARG A 292 -17.96 -17.71 -22.35
CA ARG A 292 -17.34 -18.86 -23.03
C ARG A 292 -15.86 -18.55 -23.32
N LYS A 293 -15.05 -19.61 -23.43
CA LYS A 293 -13.67 -19.52 -23.93
C LYS A 293 -13.72 -19.70 -25.44
N HIS A 294 -13.18 -18.74 -26.18
CA HIS A 294 -13.02 -18.87 -27.63
C HIS A 294 -11.58 -19.31 -27.98
N PRO A 295 -11.38 -20.08 -29.06
CA PRO A 295 -10.06 -20.29 -29.62
C PRO A 295 -9.42 -18.93 -29.97
N GLY A 296 -8.22 -18.65 -29.44
CA GLY A 296 -7.56 -17.34 -29.58
C GLY A 296 -7.42 -16.56 -28.27
N ASP A 297 -8.23 -16.84 -27.24
CA ASP A 297 -8.16 -16.15 -25.94
C ASP A 297 -6.95 -16.56 -25.06
N GLU A 298 -5.88 -17.05 -25.67
CA GLU A 298 -4.70 -17.59 -24.98
C GLU A 298 -3.74 -16.50 -24.49
N SER A 299 -3.92 -15.26 -24.97
CA SER A 299 -3.11 -14.09 -24.60
C SER A 299 -3.25 -13.68 -23.13
N ILE A 300 -4.35 -14.03 -22.46
CA ILE A 300 -4.56 -13.65 -21.07
C ILE A 300 -3.89 -14.62 -20.10
N ASP A 301 -3.07 -14.04 -19.22
CA ASP A 301 -2.40 -14.75 -18.14
C ASP A 301 -3.42 -15.55 -17.30
N LYS A 302 -3.29 -16.89 -17.32
CA LYS A 302 -4.08 -17.79 -16.45
C LYS A 302 -3.77 -17.59 -14.98
N GLN A 303 -2.54 -17.14 -14.70
CA GLN A 303 -2.01 -16.86 -13.37
C GLN A 303 -1.62 -15.40 -13.31
N PHE A 304 -2.11 -14.68 -12.31
CA PHE A 304 -1.83 -13.25 -12.14
C PHE A 304 -0.95 -13.03 -10.91
N PRO A 305 0.36 -12.79 -11.08
CA PRO A 305 1.23 -12.35 -10.00
C PRO A 305 0.69 -11.05 -9.40
N THR A 306 0.42 -11.07 -8.10
CA THR A 306 -0.14 -9.94 -7.36
C THR A 306 0.80 -9.61 -6.22
N HIS A 307 1.19 -8.35 -6.16
CA HIS A 307 2.11 -7.84 -5.16
C HIS A 307 1.35 -7.36 -3.93
N MET A 308 2.01 -7.45 -2.78
CA MET A 308 1.58 -6.89 -1.52
C MET A 308 2.77 -6.19 -0.88
N ILE A 309 2.57 -4.93 -0.52
CA ILE A 309 3.55 -4.08 0.15
C ILE A 309 3.19 -4.03 1.61
N ALA A 310 4.14 -4.27 2.50
CA ALA A 310 3.93 -4.11 3.94
C ALA A 310 5.12 -3.44 4.60
N SER A 311 4.82 -2.64 5.63
CA SER A 311 5.80 -1.92 6.42
C SER A 311 5.63 -2.22 7.91
N ALA A 312 6.73 -2.56 8.56
CA ALA A 312 6.77 -2.89 9.98
C ALA A 312 7.85 -2.08 10.70
N ASP A 313 7.62 -1.77 11.98
CA ASP A 313 8.69 -1.27 12.85
C ASP A 313 9.69 -2.38 13.17
N LEU A 314 10.96 -2.11 12.92
CA LEU A 314 12.05 -3.06 13.08
C LEU A 314 12.25 -3.48 14.54
N LYS A 315 12.00 -2.56 15.48
CA LYS A 315 12.30 -2.74 16.91
C LYS A 315 11.21 -3.51 17.64
N THR A 316 9.95 -3.16 17.39
CA THR A 316 8.78 -3.73 18.09
C THR A 316 8.19 -4.92 17.33
N GLY A 317 8.43 -4.97 16.01
CA GLY A 317 7.81 -5.91 15.08
C GLY A 317 6.38 -5.52 14.70
N TYR A 318 5.91 -4.32 15.03
CA TYR A 318 4.56 -3.87 14.74
C TYR A 318 4.36 -3.63 13.24
N VAL A 319 3.30 -4.20 12.65
CA VAL A 319 3.01 -4.04 11.22
C VAL A 319 1.99 -2.93 11.02
N PHE A 320 2.45 -1.78 10.53
CA PHE A 320 1.62 -0.58 10.35
C PHE A 320 0.65 -0.70 9.20
N ARG A 321 1.09 -1.25 8.06
CA ARG A 321 0.26 -1.38 6.86
C ARG A 321 0.65 -2.61 6.07
N ALA A 322 -0.32 -3.19 5.38
CA ALA A 322 -0.16 -4.26 4.42
C ALA A 322 -1.21 -4.09 3.31
N ASP A 323 -0.77 -3.63 2.15
CA ASP A 323 -1.63 -3.17 1.06
C ASP A 323 -1.37 -4.01 -0.21
N ILE A 324 -2.45 -4.50 -0.82
CA ILE A 324 -2.39 -5.32 -2.04
C ILE A 324 -2.56 -4.46 -3.30
N ASP A 325 -1.80 -4.81 -4.33
CA ASP A 325 -1.76 -4.15 -5.62
C ASP A 325 -2.94 -4.52 -6.53
N TYR A 326 -4.17 -4.38 -6.01
CA TYR A 326 -5.39 -4.67 -6.74
C TYR A 326 -6.57 -3.82 -6.30
N ASP A 327 -7.20 -3.15 -7.26
CA ASP A 327 -8.45 -2.42 -7.06
C ASP A 327 -9.63 -3.31 -7.48
N PHE A 328 -10.37 -3.81 -6.50
CA PHE A 328 -11.56 -4.64 -6.72
C PHE A 328 -12.86 -3.83 -6.79
N ASN A 329 -12.80 -2.50 -6.67
CA ASN A 329 -13.96 -1.61 -6.79
C ASN A 329 -14.04 -0.94 -8.16
N VAL A 330 -12.96 -0.98 -8.97
CA VAL A 330 -12.97 -0.42 -10.32
C VAL A 330 -13.59 -1.38 -11.33
N THR A 331 -14.39 -0.85 -12.24
CA THR A 331 -14.94 -1.57 -13.39
C THR A 331 -14.31 -1.05 -14.69
N LEU A 332 -14.21 -1.91 -15.70
CA LEU A 332 -13.71 -1.49 -17.01
C LEU A 332 -14.66 -0.52 -17.70
N ASP A 333 -15.96 -0.63 -17.47
CA ASP A 333 -16.94 0.34 -17.97
C ASP A 333 -16.71 1.73 -17.35
N GLY A 334 -16.37 1.82 -16.06
CA GLY A 334 -15.99 3.09 -15.44
C GLY A 334 -14.68 3.67 -16.01
N ILE A 335 -13.73 2.82 -16.42
CA ILE A 335 -12.51 3.26 -17.10
C ILE A 335 -12.83 3.77 -18.52
N GLU A 336 -13.78 3.16 -19.20
CA GLU A 336 -14.29 3.61 -20.50
C GLU A 336 -14.98 4.98 -20.40
N GLU A 337 -15.86 5.16 -19.42
CA GLU A 337 -16.47 6.47 -19.11
C GLU A 337 -15.42 7.55 -18.80
N ASP A 338 -14.44 7.22 -17.95
CA ASP A 338 -13.31 8.13 -17.65
C ASP A 338 -12.49 8.44 -18.91
N THR A 339 -12.34 7.48 -19.82
CA THR A 339 -11.58 7.70 -21.07
C THR A 339 -12.35 8.63 -22.01
N GLN A 340 -13.64 8.42 -22.20
CA GLN A 340 -14.49 9.30 -23.02
C GLN A 340 -14.55 10.72 -22.45
N LYS A 341 -14.57 10.85 -21.12
CA LYS A 341 -14.63 12.16 -20.46
C LYS A 341 -13.30 12.93 -20.53
N TYR A 342 -12.18 12.25 -20.29
CA TYR A 342 -10.89 12.91 -20.11
C TYR A 342 -9.89 12.66 -21.24
N HIS A 343 -10.26 11.91 -22.28
CA HIS A 343 -9.41 11.56 -23.44
C HIS A 343 -8.08 10.93 -23.01
N CYS A 344 -8.16 9.96 -22.10
CA CYS A 344 -6.98 9.37 -21.45
C CYS A 344 -6.06 8.65 -22.45
N ASP A 345 -6.61 8.09 -23.51
CA ASP A 345 -5.92 7.40 -24.60
C ASP A 345 -5.02 8.35 -25.43
N HIS A 346 -5.41 9.62 -25.59
CA HIS A 346 -4.62 10.66 -26.28
C HIS A 346 -3.75 11.51 -25.32
N THR A 347 -3.70 11.14 -24.04
CA THR A 347 -3.07 11.94 -22.99
C THR A 347 -1.84 11.24 -22.40
N TYR A 348 -0.79 12.00 -22.06
CA TYR A 348 0.38 11.47 -21.35
C TYR A 348 -0.02 10.72 -20.07
N SER A 349 0.68 9.62 -19.79
CA SER A 349 0.49 8.79 -18.59
C SER A 349 0.41 9.61 -17.29
N PHE A 350 1.26 10.62 -17.14
CA PHE A 350 1.32 11.47 -15.94
C PHE A 350 0.12 12.42 -15.74
N LEU A 351 -0.86 12.45 -16.64
CA LEU A 351 -2.09 13.24 -16.46
C LEU A 351 -3.35 12.37 -16.31
N ARG A 352 -3.27 11.06 -16.58
CA ARG A 352 -4.46 10.19 -16.58
C ARG A 352 -4.94 9.91 -15.14
N LYS A 353 -6.25 9.80 -14.96
CA LYS A 353 -6.89 9.43 -13.68
C LYS A 353 -6.59 7.98 -13.26
N ASN A 354 -6.53 7.08 -14.24
CA ASN A 354 -6.44 5.64 -14.03
C ASN A 354 -5.06 5.05 -14.35
N GLU A 355 -4.01 5.88 -14.47
CA GLU A 355 -2.63 5.44 -14.73
C GLU A 355 -2.10 4.46 -13.67
N ARG A 356 -2.66 4.49 -12.46
CA ARG A 356 -2.37 3.50 -11.41
C ARG A 356 -2.77 2.08 -11.80
N LEU A 357 -3.59 1.84 -12.82
CA LEU A 357 -4.13 0.52 -13.16
C LEU A 357 -3.34 -0.16 -14.29
N ARG A 358 -3.42 -1.49 -14.39
CA ARG A 358 -2.87 -2.26 -15.53
C ARG A 358 -3.50 -1.85 -16.86
N TYR A 359 -4.79 -1.53 -16.83
CA TYR A 359 -5.55 -0.97 -17.96
C TYR A 359 -5.95 0.47 -17.62
N PRO A 360 -5.14 1.47 -17.99
CA PRO A 360 -5.33 2.85 -17.55
C PRO A 360 -6.36 3.63 -18.37
N PHE A 361 -6.75 3.13 -19.55
CA PHE A 361 -7.77 3.71 -20.41
C PHE A 361 -8.40 2.61 -21.28
N CYS A 362 -9.55 2.91 -21.88
CA CYS A 362 -10.18 2.10 -22.93
C CYS A 362 -9.78 2.65 -24.30
N PRO A 363 -9.12 1.88 -25.19
CA PRO A 363 -8.76 2.36 -26.53
C PRO A 363 -9.97 2.92 -27.28
N GLN A 364 -9.84 4.13 -27.84
CA GLN A 364 -10.87 4.73 -28.67
C GLN A 364 -10.51 4.60 -30.14
N ARG A 365 -11.53 4.59 -31.01
CA ARG A 365 -11.30 4.51 -32.44
C ARG A 365 -10.43 5.70 -32.91
N PRO A 366 -9.34 5.47 -33.66
CA PRO A 366 -8.48 6.54 -34.16
C PRO A 366 -9.27 7.54 -35.00
N THR A 367 -9.00 8.81 -34.79
CA THR A 367 -9.47 9.91 -35.65
C THR A 367 -8.68 9.92 -36.97
N PRO A 368 -9.19 10.58 -38.03
CA PRO A 368 -8.47 10.67 -39.31
C PRO A 368 -7.09 11.33 -39.21
N SER A 369 -6.83 12.09 -38.16
CA SER A 369 -5.56 12.78 -37.91
C SER A 369 -4.56 11.94 -37.11
N ASP A 370 -4.98 10.81 -36.56
CA ASP A 370 -4.13 9.99 -35.71
C ASP A 370 -3.13 9.16 -36.49
N ARG A 371 -2.01 8.85 -35.83
CA ARG A 371 -0.98 7.97 -36.38
C ARG A 371 -1.21 6.49 -36.08
N GLN A 372 -2.09 6.17 -35.14
CA GLN A 372 -2.42 4.80 -34.79
C GLN A 372 -3.20 4.15 -35.94
N SER A 373 -2.77 2.97 -36.36
CA SER A 373 -3.50 2.22 -37.38
C SER A 373 -4.75 1.56 -36.80
N GLU A 374 -5.76 1.30 -37.66
CA GLU A 374 -6.97 0.57 -37.24
C GLU A 374 -6.63 -0.82 -36.68
N LEU A 375 -5.59 -1.48 -37.19
CA LEU A 375 -5.14 -2.79 -36.71
C LEU A 375 -4.57 -2.72 -35.29
N GLU A 376 -3.74 -1.72 -34.98
CA GLU A 376 -3.19 -1.50 -33.63
C GLU A 376 -4.32 -1.20 -32.64
N TYR A 377 -5.25 -0.31 -33.02
CA TYR A 377 -6.43 -0.01 -32.22
C TYR A 377 -7.27 -1.26 -31.92
N MET A 378 -7.59 -2.05 -32.94
CA MET A 378 -8.40 -3.27 -32.77
C MET A 378 -7.70 -4.30 -31.87
N ALA A 379 -6.37 -4.40 -31.93
CA ALA A 379 -5.61 -5.27 -31.05
C ALA A 379 -5.67 -4.81 -29.58
N GLU A 380 -5.45 -3.51 -29.32
CA GLU A 380 -5.55 -2.95 -27.97
C GLU A 380 -6.97 -3.08 -27.40
N LEU A 381 -7.99 -2.78 -28.22
CA LEU A 381 -9.39 -2.91 -27.83
C LEU A 381 -9.74 -4.36 -27.52
N HIS A 382 -9.28 -5.31 -28.34
CA HIS A 382 -9.50 -6.74 -28.11
C HIS A 382 -8.95 -7.17 -26.75
N ASP A 383 -7.73 -6.76 -26.38
CA ASP A 383 -7.14 -7.09 -25.08
C ASP A 383 -7.94 -6.48 -23.91
N PHE A 384 -8.46 -5.26 -24.08
CA PHE A 384 -9.31 -4.59 -23.10
C PHE A 384 -10.68 -5.28 -22.94
N GLU A 385 -11.35 -5.60 -24.03
CA GLU A 385 -12.63 -6.32 -24.04
C GLU A 385 -12.50 -7.74 -23.52
N LEU A 386 -11.42 -8.44 -23.89
CA LEU A 386 -11.15 -9.78 -23.40
C LEU A 386 -10.98 -9.77 -21.87
N ARG A 387 -10.42 -8.70 -21.29
CA ARG A 387 -10.36 -8.53 -19.83
C ARG A 387 -11.76 -8.36 -19.19
N LYS A 388 -12.75 -7.78 -19.87
CA LYS A 388 -14.15 -7.67 -19.37
C LYS A 388 -14.77 -9.05 -19.08
N ASN A 389 -14.30 -10.11 -19.74
CA ASN A 389 -14.80 -11.47 -19.55
C ASN A 389 -14.33 -12.16 -18.24
N TYR A 390 -13.43 -11.54 -17.47
CA TYR A 390 -12.85 -12.09 -16.23
C TYR A 390 -13.33 -11.34 -14.99
N VAL A 391 -13.07 -11.89 -13.79
CA VAL A 391 -13.42 -11.28 -12.48
C VAL A 391 -13.13 -9.77 -12.48
N GLU A 392 -14.08 -8.96 -12.03
CA GLU A 392 -13.96 -7.49 -12.01
C GLU A 392 -12.77 -6.98 -11.17
N GLY A 393 -12.40 -5.74 -11.42
CA GLY A 393 -11.24 -5.09 -10.82
C GLY A 393 -10.03 -5.05 -11.73
N SER A 394 -8.96 -4.42 -11.27
CA SER A 394 -7.71 -4.29 -12.03
C SER A 394 -6.51 -4.23 -11.09
N HIS A 395 -5.39 -4.82 -11.50
CA HIS A 395 -4.14 -4.68 -10.79
C HIS A 395 -3.71 -3.22 -10.77
N THR A 396 -3.23 -2.78 -9.62
CA THR A 396 -2.58 -1.49 -9.51
C THR A 396 -1.09 -1.66 -9.82
N LYS A 397 -0.48 -0.65 -10.42
CA LYS A 397 0.96 -0.60 -10.68
C LYS A 397 1.67 -0.40 -9.33
N ARG A 398 2.65 -1.27 -9.04
CA ARG A 398 3.45 -1.28 -7.79
C ARG A 398 3.88 0.11 -7.32
N THR A 399 4.36 0.94 -8.25
CA THR A 399 4.81 2.32 -7.95
C THR A 399 3.74 3.19 -7.32
N TYR A 400 2.50 3.09 -7.78
CA TYR A 400 1.40 3.88 -7.23
C TYR A 400 0.99 3.37 -5.86
N THR A 401 0.90 2.04 -5.67
CA THR A 401 0.61 1.49 -4.33
C THR A 401 1.72 1.82 -3.35
N ALA A 402 3.00 1.72 -3.74
CA ALA A 402 4.14 2.06 -2.88
C ALA A 402 4.09 3.52 -2.43
N ILE A 403 3.84 4.45 -3.36
CA ILE A 403 3.70 5.87 -3.05
C ILE A 403 2.53 6.11 -2.11
N ALA A 404 1.35 5.55 -2.39
CA ALA A 404 0.17 5.73 -1.55
C ALA A 404 0.35 5.09 -0.15
N HIS A 405 1.00 3.94 -0.07
CA HIS A 405 1.35 3.24 1.16
C HIS A 405 2.23 4.11 2.06
N PHE A 406 3.34 4.62 1.52
CA PHE A 406 4.23 5.52 2.25
C PHE A 406 3.58 6.86 2.57
N TRP A 407 2.77 7.40 1.68
CA TRP A 407 2.04 8.66 1.93
C TRP A 407 1.11 8.51 3.14
N LEU A 408 0.37 7.40 3.21
CA LEU A 408 -0.50 7.09 4.35
C LEU A 408 0.28 6.83 5.64
N LEU A 409 1.44 6.16 5.58
CA LEU A 409 2.32 6.02 6.76
C LEU A 409 2.77 7.39 7.28
N LYS A 410 3.15 8.30 6.38
CA LYS A 410 3.56 9.65 6.73
C LYS A 410 2.42 10.47 7.37
N GLN A 411 1.17 10.28 6.94
CA GLN A 411 0.02 10.95 7.57
C GLN A 411 -0.37 10.32 8.92
N MET A 412 -0.12 9.02 9.10
CA MET A 412 -0.55 8.27 10.29
C MET A 412 0.41 8.41 11.47
N LEU A 413 1.68 8.72 11.23
CA LEU A 413 2.75 8.65 12.22
C LEU A 413 3.43 10.00 12.42
N ASP A 414 3.52 10.44 13.67
CA ASP A 414 4.34 11.59 14.06
C ASP A 414 5.73 11.12 14.50
N VAL A 415 6.74 11.31 13.65
CA VAL A 415 8.10 10.81 13.87
C VAL A 415 9.10 11.92 13.58
N LYS A 416 10.02 12.14 14.52
CA LYS A 416 11.09 13.15 14.36
C LYS A 416 12.19 12.67 13.43
N GLU A 417 12.67 11.43 13.61
CA GLU A 417 13.75 10.85 12.81
C GLU A 417 13.34 9.51 12.18
N TRP A 418 13.48 9.41 10.87
CA TRP A 418 13.06 8.25 10.09
C TRP A 418 14.25 7.41 9.65
N PHE A 419 14.15 6.10 9.87
CA PHE A 419 15.10 5.11 9.37
C PHE A 419 14.35 4.13 8.47
N PHE A 420 14.66 4.14 7.18
CA PHE A 420 14.09 3.23 6.19
C PHE A 420 15.03 2.06 5.95
N VAL A 421 14.49 0.85 5.91
CA VAL A 421 15.20 -0.38 5.55
C VAL A 421 14.37 -1.18 4.57
N SER A 422 14.91 -1.43 3.38
CA SER A 422 14.26 -2.28 2.38
C SER A 422 15.25 -3.18 1.65
N ASP A 423 14.73 -4.10 0.83
CA ASP A 423 15.52 -4.70 -0.24
C ASP A 423 15.97 -3.63 -1.25
N ASN A 424 16.93 -3.95 -2.11
CA ASN A 424 17.38 -3.07 -3.19
C ASN A 424 16.36 -3.04 -4.36
N ASP A 425 15.19 -2.47 -4.09
CA ASP A 425 14.09 -2.31 -5.04
C ASP A 425 13.90 -0.84 -5.42
N ALA A 426 14.00 -0.54 -6.71
CA ALA A 426 13.94 0.83 -7.22
C ALA A 426 12.55 1.48 -7.06
N THR A 427 11.48 0.69 -6.97
CA THR A 427 10.12 1.18 -6.77
C THR A 427 9.94 1.67 -5.34
N LEU A 428 10.35 0.87 -4.35
CA LEU A 428 10.35 1.29 -2.95
C LEU A 428 11.25 2.51 -2.75
N GLU A 429 12.44 2.49 -3.35
CA GLU A 429 13.40 3.58 -3.23
C GLU A 429 12.84 4.90 -3.75
N SER A 430 12.30 4.88 -4.98
CA SER A 430 11.65 6.04 -5.60
C SER A 430 10.45 6.54 -4.79
N ALA A 431 9.65 5.63 -4.21
CA ALA A 431 8.50 6.00 -3.40
C ALA A 431 8.90 6.71 -2.10
N VAL A 432 9.89 6.17 -1.38
CA VAL A 432 10.43 6.77 -0.15
C VAL A 432 10.98 8.17 -0.42
N PHE A 433 11.88 8.31 -1.41
CA PHE A 433 12.50 9.60 -1.70
C PHE A 433 11.55 10.66 -2.26
N ARG A 434 10.42 10.27 -2.84
CA ARG A 434 9.36 11.22 -3.20
C ARG A 434 8.55 11.61 -1.97
N VAL A 435 7.93 10.65 -1.30
CA VAL A 435 6.98 10.94 -0.22
C VAL A 435 7.63 11.69 0.96
N PHE A 436 8.89 11.35 1.29
CA PHE A 436 9.62 11.89 2.43
C PHE A 436 10.70 12.91 2.04
N SER A 437 10.58 13.56 0.88
CA SER A 437 11.59 14.50 0.39
C SER A 437 11.92 15.63 1.36
N ASP A 438 10.92 16.18 2.05
CA ASP A 438 11.05 17.14 3.14
C ASP A 438 11.85 16.61 4.34
N VAL A 439 11.65 15.34 4.72
CA VAL A 439 12.37 14.70 5.84
C VAL A 439 13.85 14.53 5.50
N PHE A 440 14.17 14.08 4.30
CA PHE A 440 15.55 13.95 3.82
C PHE A 440 16.22 15.32 3.66
N LEU A 441 15.52 16.31 3.09
CA LEU A 441 16.05 17.68 2.97
C LEU A 441 16.33 18.33 4.32
N SER A 442 15.55 17.99 5.35
CA SER A 442 15.74 18.47 6.72
C SER A 442 16.84 17.71 7.48
N GLY A 443 17.40 16.64 6.91
CA GLY A 443 18.46 15.84 7.54
C GLY A 443 17.98 14.81 8.58
N TYR A 444 16.68 14.53 8.62
CA TYR A 444 16.08 13.56 9.57
C TYR A 444 15.65 12.24 8.90
N GLY A 445 16.04 12.03 7.65
CA GLY A 445 15.74 10.83 6.87
C GLY A 445 16.99 10.02 6.60
N ASN A 446 16.99 8.76 7.03
CA ASN A 446 18.09 7.83 6.86
C ASN A 446 17.58 6.60 6.09
N TYR A 447 18.27 6.16 5.05
CA TYR A 447 17.83 5.00 4.25
C TYR A 447 18.97 4.02 3.97
N PHE A 448 18.74 2.77 4.36
CA PHE A 448 19.60 1.63 4.12
C PHE A 448 18.92 0.57 3.25
N THR A 449 19.71 -0.13 2.44
CA THR A 449 19.26 -1.41 1.88
C THR A 449 19.89 -2.57 2.62
N CYS A 450 19.12 -3.64 2.79
CA CYS A 450 19.55 -4.88 3.42
C CYS A 450 19.42 -6.01 2.40
N GLN A 451 20.52 -6.66 2.05
CA GLN A 451 20.53 -7.76 1.09
C GLN A 451 21.12 -9.00 1.72
N ASN A 452 20.54 -10.16 1.39
CA ASN A 452 21.11 -11.47 1.68
C ASN A 452 21.35 -12.24 0.38
N ASP A 453 22.20 -13.25 0.45
CA ASP A 453 22.44 -14.14 -0.68
C ASP A 453 21.28 -15.13 -0.82
N LYS A 454 20.37 -14.83 -1.75
CA LYS A 454 19.18 -15.64 -2.02
C LYS A 454 19.51 -16.95 -2.77
N THR A 455 20.76 -17.16 -3.19
CA THR A 455 21.20 -18.39 -3.88
C THR A 455 21.59 -19.51 -2.91
N LEU A 456 21.92 -19.17 -1.66
CA LEU A 456 22.32 -20.14 -0.64
C LEU A 456 21.15 -21.01 -0.19
N SER A 457 21.41 -22.31 0.01
CA SER A 457 20.48 -23.19 0.70
C SER A 457 20.44 -22.86 2.20
N LEU A 458 19.38 -23.24 2.90
CA LEU A 458 19.28 -23.05 4.35
C LEU A 458 20.45 -23.70 5.13
N GLN A 459 21.00 -24.80 4.60
CA GLN A 459 22.14 -25.48 5.20
C GLN A 459 23.42 -24.66 5.00
N ASP A 460 23.64 -24.14 3.79
CA ASP A 460 24.81 -23.33 3.45
C ASP A 460 24.79 -21.98 4.19
N SER A 461 23.62 -21.34 4.27
CA SER A 461 23.42 -20.15 5.11
C SER A 461 23.79 -20.43 6.56
N GLY A 462 23.40 -21.59 7.09
CA GLY A 462 23.79 -22.02 8.43
C GLY A 462 25.30 -22.19 8.61
N ALA A 463 25.98 -22.77 7.61
CA ALA A 463 27.44 -22.96 7.64
C ALA A 463 28.20 -21.62 7.60
N GLU A 464 27.79 -20.70 6.71
CA GLU A 464 28.38 -19.36 6.62
C GLU A 464 28.12 -18.53 7.89
N PHE A 465 26.95 -18.68 8.52
CA PHE A 465 26.67 -18.07 9.82
C PHE A 465 27.66 -18.50 10.91
N PHE A 466 27.90 -19.81 11.07
CA PHE A 466 28.85 -20.30 12.07
C PHE A 466 30.29 -19.91 11.74
N LYS A 467 30.65 -19.89 10.46
CA LYS A 467 31.95 -19.40 9.99
C LYS A 467 32.14 -17.92 10.33
N ALA A 468 31.15 -17.06 10.04
CA ALA A 468 31.19 -15.64 10.38
C ALA A 468 31.39 -15.41 11.88
N ARG A 469 30.67 -16.15 12.73
CA ARG A 469 30.83 -16.06 14.19
C ARG A 469 32.24 -16.47 14.65
N ARG A 470 32.78 -17.59 14.15
CA ARG A 470 34.15 -18.02 14.47
C ARG A 470 35.19 -16.99 14.02
N THR A 471 35.04 -16.42 12.84
CA THR A 471 35.92 -15.36 12.34
C THR A 471 35.87 -14.11 13.22
N LEU A 472 34.66 -13.70 13.63
CA LEU A 472 34.49 -12.55 14.53
C LEU A 472 35.13 -12.77 15.90
N SER A 473 34.95 -13.95 16.50
CA SER A 473 35.60 -14.29 17.77
C SER A 473 37.14 -14.34 17.65
N ARG A 474 37.69 -14.89 16.55
CA ARG A 474 39.13 -14.84 16.29
C ARG A 474 39.65 -13.42 16.13
N TRP A 475 38.92 -12.57 15.42
CA TRP A 475 39.25 -11.15 15.29
C TRP A 475 39.26 -10.46 16.66
N GLY A 476 38.27 -10.74 17.52
CA GLY A 476 38.22 -10.23 18.90
C GLY A 476 39.44 -10.66 19.73
N ASN A 477 39.82 -11.94 19.67
CA ASN A 477 40.99 -12.46 20.38
C ASN A 477 42.29 -11.80 19.94
N LEU A 478 42.47 -11.54 18.63
CA LEU A 478 43.65 -10.85 18.09
C LEU A 478 43.77 -9.40 18.57
N HIS A 479 42.64 -8.77 18.94
CA HIS A 479 42.58 -7.39 19.42
C HIS A 479 42.46 -7.29 20.95
N GLY A 480 42.65 -8.40 21.68
CA GLY A 480 42.58 -8.42 23.14
C GLY A 480 41.17 -8.27 23.73
N LEU A 481 40.14 -8.65 22.97
CA LEU A 481 38.71 -8.48 23.32
C LEU A 481 38.03 -9.83 23.64
N TRP A 482 38.66 -10.70 24.43
CA TRP A 482 38.18 -12.07 24.68
C TRP A 482 36.93 -12.17 25.56
N GLU A 483 36.66 -11.17 26.41
CA GLU A 483 35.49 -11.11 27.31
C GLU A 483 34.25 -10.43 26.69
N GLU A 484 34.40 -9.83 25.52
CA GLU A 484 33.33 -9.06 24.89
C GLU A 484 32.25 -9.97 24.31
N SER A 485 31.00 -9.49 24.35
CA SER A 485 29.89 -10.18 23.71
C SER A 485 30.05 -10.19 22.18
N MET A 486 29.42 -11.14 21.50
CA MET A 486 29.44 -11.21 20.03
C MET A 486 28.86 -9.95 19.37
N GLU A 487 27.90 -9.29 20.02
CA GLU A 487 27.31 -8.04 19.54
C GLU A 487 28.30 -6.86 19.70
N SER A 488 28.99 -6.79 20.84
CA SER A 488 30.05 -5.79 21.08
C SER A 488 31.21 -5.95 20.10
N LEU A 489 31.69 -7.19 19.89
CA LEU A 489 32.72 -7.50 18.90
C LEU A 489 32.30 -7.09 17.49
N ALA A 490 31.07 -7.39 17.10
CA ALA A 490 30.52 -7.02 15.80
C ALA A 490 30.51 -5.51 15.60
N LEU A 491 30.06 -4.75 16.60
CA LEU A 491 30.05 -3.29 16.54
C LEU A 491 31.46 -2.72 16.41
N LYS A 492 32.40 -3.17 17.25
CA LYS A 492 33.81 -2.72 17.20
C LYS A 492 34.48 -3.03 15.86
N LYS A 493 34.20 -4.21 15.29
CA LYS A 493 34.69 -4.59 13.96
C LYS A 493 34.14 -3.67 12.87
N LEU A 494 32.85 -3.33 12.91
CA LEU A 494 32.27 -2.36 11.99
C LEU A 494 32.91 -0.98 12.13
N GLN A 495 33.15 -0.50 13.34
CA GLN A 495 33.81 0.78 13.59
C GLN A 495 35.21 0.82 12.96
N GLU A 496 35.98 -0.27 13.05
CA GLU A 496 37.29 -0.37 12.42
C GLU A 496 37.18 -0.39 10.89
N GLU A 497 36.31 -1.23 10.33
CA GLU A 497 36.13 -1.34 8.87
C GLU A 497 35.66 -0.03 8.24
N LEU A 498 34.79 0.72 8.94
CA LEU A 498 34.25 1.99 8.47
C LEU A 498 35.26 3.15 8.46
N LYS A 499 36.43 3.02 9.12
CA LYS A 499 37.51 4.03 8.99
C LYS A 499 38.12 4.05 7.59
N HIS A 500 38.03 2.93 6.87
CA HIS A 500 38.63 2.74 5.56
C HIS A 500 37.60 2.49 4.45
N HIS A 501 36.33 2.29 4.81
CA HIS A 501 35.25 2.09 3.86
C HIS A 501 34.69 3.42 3.33
N GLN A 502 34.40 3.48 2.03
CA GLN A 502 33.82 4.65 1.38
C GLN A 502 32.49 4.25 0.71
N PHE A 503 31.37 4.72 1.27
CA PHE A 503 30.03 4.51 0.68
C PHE A 503 29.75 5.45 -0.49
N TYR A 504 30.37 6.63 -0.50
CA TYR A 504 30.10 7.69 -1.44
C TYR A 504 31.24 7.82 -2.45
N GLU A 505 30.87 8.11 -3.69
CA GLU A 505 31.80 8.65 -4.67
C GLU A 505 31.77 10.19 -4.56
N TYR A 506 32.79 10.88 -5.07
CA TYR A 506 32.84 12.34 -5.02
C TYR A 506 33.00 12.91 -6.42
N GLN A 507 32.20 13.92 -6.74
CA GLN A 507 32.33 14.70 -7.97
C GLN A 507 32.69 16.14 -7.65
N THR A 508 33.61 16.71 -8.43
CA THR A 508 34.09 18.08 -8.24
C THR A 508 33.30 19.04 -9.14
N ASN A 509 32.76 20.11 -8.55
CA ASN A 509 32.22 21.26 -9.30
C ASN A 509 32.76 22.56 -8.69
N SER A 510 33.29 23.45 -9.53
CA SER A 510 33.89 24.73 -9.11
C SER A 510 34.84 24.61 -7.91
N SER A 511 35.73 23.60 -7.93
CA SER A 511 36.72 23.31 -6.87
C SER A 511 36.15 22.79 -5.53
N GLN A 512 34.85 22.49 -5.45
CA GLN A 512 34.22 21.84 -4.30
C GLN A 512 33.86 20.39 -4.63
N GLN A 513 34.03 19.48 -3.66
CA GLN A 513 33.64 18.07 -3.81
C GLN A 513 32.24 17.84 -3.24
N PHE A 514 31.41 17.13 -3.99
CA PHE A 514 30.06 16.76 -3.60
C PHE A 514 29.93 15.23 -3.56
N PRO A 515 29.32 14.67 -2.51
CA PRO A 515 29.06 13.24 -2.45
C PRO A 515 28.02 12.87 -3.51
N VAL A 516 28.25 11.75 -4.17
CA VAL A 516 27.28 11.08 -5.03
C VAL A 516 27.16 9.63 -4.59
N ARG A 517 26.03 9.01 -4.92
CA ARG A 517 25.74 7.62 -4.55
C ARG A 517 26.81 6.68 -5.08
N GLY A 518 27.55 6.04 -4.18
CA GLY A 518 28.41 4.91 -4.51
C GLY A 518 27.63 3.60 -4.55
N LYS A 519 28.28 2.55 -5.07
CA LYS A 519 27.73 1.18 -5.12
C LYS A 519 28.38 0.23 -4.11
N ASN A 520 29.12 0.77 -3.17
CA ASN A 520 29.90 0.00 -2.21
C ASN A 520 29.02 -0.45 -1.06
N THR A 521 28.91 -1.77 -0.87
CA THR A 521 28.21 -2.35 0.28
C THR A 521 29.21 -2.81 1.32
N ILE A 522 28.78 -2.88 2.57
CA ILE A 522 29.57 -3.46 3.67
C ILE A 522 28.94 -4.77 4.13
N LYS A 523 29.78 -5.75 4.45
CA LYS A 523 29.34 -7.03 4.99
C LYS A 523 28.98 -6.85 6.46
N HIS A 524 27.77 -7.21 6.84
CA HIS A 524 27.38 -7.20 8.25
C HIS A 524 28.13 -8.31 9.01
N PRO A 525 28.83 -8.00 10.12
CA PRO A 525 29.70 -8.96 10.83
C PRO A 525 28.93 -10.06 11.56
N LEU A 526 27.64 -9.82 11.84
CA LEU A 526 26.78 -10.70 12.61
C LEU A 526 25.42 -10.92 11.89
N PRO A 527 25.39 -11.68 10.78
CA PRO A 527 24.14 -12.01 10.09
C PRO A 527 23.31 -13.01 10.90
N TYR A 528 22.04 -13.19 10.54
CA TYR A 528 21.21 -14.26 11.12
C TYR A 528 21.47 -15.61 10.44
N LYS A 529 21.09 -16.70 11.13
CA LYS A 529 21.34 -18.07 10.68
C LYS A 529 20.67 -18.40 9.34
N ASP A 530 19.48 -17.85 9.10
CA ASP A 530 18.71 -18.03 7.87
C ASP A 530 19.16 -17.08 6.73
N GLU A 531 19.94 -16.04 7.05
CA GLU A 531 20.55 -15.15 6.05
C GLU A 531 21.90 -15.69 5.57
N GLY A 532 22.71 -16.23 6.48
CA GLY A 532 24.09 -16.66 6.24
C GLY A 532 25.05 -15.51 6.02
N ILE A 533 24.78 -14.66 5.03
CA ILE A 533 25.52 -13.43 4.73
C ILE A 533 24.51 -12.29 4.58
N ARG A 534 24.83 -11.13 5.17
CA ARG A 534 24.07 -9.90 5.04
C ARG A 534 24.97 -8.77 4.55
N TRP A 535 24.50 -8.03 3.56
CA TRP A 535 25.13 -6.83 3.02
C TRP A 535 24.24 -5.63 3.31
N VAL A 536 24.87 -4.53 3.70
CA VAL A 536 24.19 -3.26 3.96
C VAL A 536 24.76 -2.20 3.03
N ASN A 537 23.89 -1.40 2.43
CA ASN A 537 24.27 -0.19 1.71
C ASN A 537 23.60 1.04 2.34
N VAL A 538 24.27 2.18 2.24
CA VAL A 538 23.74 3.48 2.66
C VAL A 538 23.27 4.23 1.41
N ILE A 539 21.97 4.52 1.33
CA ILE A 539 21.36 5.11 0.14
C ILE A 539 21.19 6.63 0.27
N SER A 540 20.95 7.12 1.49
CA SER A 540 20.86 8.56 1.77
C SER A 540 22.23 9.20 2.03
N ASP A 541 22.30 10.53 1.96
CA ASP A 541 23.49 11.28 2.34
C ASP A 541 23.64 11.32 3.87
N LEU A 542 24.58 10.53 4.39
CA LEU A 542 24.98 10.46 5.79
C LEU A 542 26.46 10.84 5.95
N THR A 543 26.99 11.71 5.08
CA THR A 543 28.39 12.16 5.17
C THR A 543 28.72 12.94 6.44
N ARG A 544 27.70 13.44 7.15
CA ARG A 544 27.84 14.27 8.36
C ARG A 544 27.98 13.47 9.65
N ILE A 545 27.61 12.18 9.65
CA ILE A 545 27.69 11.36 10.85
C ILE A 545 29.07 10.71 10.97
N SER A 546 29.51 10.50 12.21
CA SER A 546 30.79 9.85 12.48
C SER A 546 30.77 8.37 12.08
N SER A 547 31.94 7.78 11.79
CA SER A 547 32.06 6.34 11.52
C SER A 547 31.51 5.49 12.67
N ASP A 548 31.62 5.97 13.91
CA ASP A 548 31.11 5.29 15.11
C ASP A 548 29.58 5.28 15.18
N GLU A 549 28.95 6.41 14.89
CA GLU A 549 27.49 6.49 14.77
C GLU A 549 27.01 5.67 13.59
N MET A 550 27.72 5.72 12.46
CA MET A 550 27.38 4.94 11.29
C MET A 550 27.41 3.43 11.58
N ALA A 551 28.41 2.96 12.34
CA ALA A 551 28.50 1.57 12.79
C ALA A 551 27.26 1.15 13.60
N LYS A 552 26.81 2.01 14.53
CA LYS A 552 25.62 1.74 15.36
C LYS A 552 24.34 1.66 14.55
N LEU A 553 24.21 2.48 13.50
CA LEU A 553 23.07 2.43 12.59
C LEU A 553 23.10 1.17 11.74
N ILE A 554 24.22 0.88 11.08
CA ILE A 554 24.39 -0.32 10.23
C ILE A 554 24.16 -1.60 11.03
N PHE A 555 24.60 -1.65 12.30
CA PHE A 555 24.39 -2.79 13.17
C PHE A 555 22.90 -3.10 13.40
N GLN A 556 22.04 -2.09 13.40
CA GLN A 556 20.59 -2.26 13.54
C GLN A 556 19.93 -2.76 12.26
N VAL A 557 20.48 -2.47 11.08
CA VAL A 557 19.87 -2.80 9.78
C VAL A 557 19.67 -4.31 9.60
N ASN A 558 18.41 -4.72 9.44
CA ASN A 558 18.01 -6.08 9.09
C ASN A 558 16.60 -6.11 8.50
N SER A 559 16.18 -7.26 7.93
CA SER A 559 14.83 -7.44 7.35
C SER A 559 13.94 -8.37 8.17
N ARG A 560 14.25 -8.60 9.46
CA ARG A 560 13.61 -9.65 10.27
C ARG A 560 12.15 -9.36 10.56
N ALA A 561 11.79 -8.11 10.82
CA ALA A 561 10.42 -7.73 11.17
C ALA A 561 9.44 -8.09 10.05
N ILE A 562 9.74 -7.66 8.81
CA ILE A 562 8.87 -7.94 7.67
C ILE A 562 8.93 -9.40 7.23
N ASN A 563 10.12 -10.03 7.26
CA ASN A 563 10.28 -11.45 6.95
C ASN A 563 9.45 -12.34 7.89
N ASN A 564 9.43 -12.03 9.19
CA ASN A 564 8.61 -12.76 10.16
C ASN A 564 7.11 -12.62 9.87
N PHE A 565 6.67 -11.41 9.53
CA PHE A 565 5.28 -11.16 9.16
C PHE A 565 4.88 -11.96 7.90
N TYR A 566 5.67 -11.90 6.83
CA TYR A 566 5.42 -12.65 5.60
C TYR A 566 5.50 -14.16 5.78
N GLN A 567 6.44 -14.67 6.59
CA GLN A 567 6.50 -16.09 6.93
C GLN A 567 5.25 -16.52 7.71
N THR A 568 4.80 -15.70 8.66
CA THR A 568 3.58 -15.97 9.44
C THR A 568 2.35 -15.98 8.53
N LEU A 569 2.24 -15.00 7.64
CA LEU A 569 1.18 -14.87 6.66
C LEU A 569 1.10 -16.11 5.75
N ARG A 570 2.22 -16.52 5.15
CA ARG A 570 2.29 -17.72 4.27
C ARG A 570 1.98 -19.02 5.01
N ARG A 571 2.34 -19.12 6.30
CA ARG A 571 2.10 -20.34 7.11
C ARG A 571 0.70 -20.43 7.69
N ARG A 572 -0.03 -19.32 7.76
CA ARG A 572 -1.35 -19.24 8.40
C ARG A 572 -2.50 -19.03 7.42
N LEU A 573 -2.27 -18.41 6.28
CA LEU A 573 -3.32 -18.11 5.30
C LEU A 573 -3.14 -19.01 4.07
N SER A 574 -4.05 -19.97 3.88
CA SER A 574 -3.95 -20.94 2.78
C SER A 574 -3.95 -20.28 1.40
N ILE A 575 -4.67 -19.16 1.24
CA ILE A 575 -4.77 -18.45 -0.05
C ILE A 575 -3.51 -17.65 -0.42
N LEU A 576 -2.62 -17.40 0.54
CA LEU A 576 -1.34 -16.69 0.34
C LEU A 576 -0.14 -17.62 0.53
N GLU A 577 -0.39 -18.94 0.49
CA GLU A 577 0.64 -19.94 0.60
C GLU A 577 1.55 -19.96 -0.64
N ARG A 578 2.79 -20.45 -0.47
CA ARG A 578 3.65 -20.75 -1.62
C ARG A 578 3.03 -21.88 -2.46
N PRO A 579 3.20 -21.83 -3.79
CA PRO A 579 2.81 -22.95 -4.64
C PRO A 579 3.54 -24.22 -4.24
N LEU A 580 2.83 -25.34 -4.34
CA LEU A 580 3.39 -26.67 -4.11
C LEU A 580 4.13 -27.13 -5.37
N VAL A 581 5.26 -27.83 -5.21
CA VAL A 581 5.92 -28.48 -6.34
C VAL A 581 5.09 -29.71 -6.71
N THR A 582 4.74 -29.87 -7.99
CA THR A 582 3.98 -31.03 -8.46
C THR A 582 4.84 -32.29 -8.41
N ALA A 583 4.19 -33.44 -8.14
CA ALA A 583 4.87 -34.75 -8.04
C ALA A 583 5.58 -35.18 -9.34
N ARG A 584 5.25 -34.56 -10.48
CA ARG A 584 5.87 -34.83 -11.79
C ARG A 584 7.06 -33.93 -12.12
N GLY A 585 7.48 -33.04 -11.21
CA GLY A 585 8.63 -32.14 -11.42
C GLY A 585 8.38 -30.96 -12.38
N ASP A 586 7.42 -31.08 -13.30
CA ASP A 586 7.21 -30.11 -14.41
C ASP A 586 6.38 -28.88 -14.05
N GLY A 587 6.15 -28.56 -12.78
CA GLY A 587 5.47 -27.29 -12.45
C GLY A 587 5.11 -27.03 -10.99
N LYS A 588 4.74 -25.77 -10.75
CA LYS A 588 4.18 -25.24 -9.50
C LYS A 588 2.64 -25.38 -9.52
N SER A 589 2.07 -25.89 -8.44
CA SER A 589 0.64 -26.07 -8.22
C SER A 589 0.09 -24.95 -7.34
N TYR A 590 -0.97 -24.29 -7.83
CA TYR A 590 -1.64 -23.16 -7.19
C TYR A 590 -3.05 -23.53 -6.72
N ILE A 591 -3.25 -24.76 -6.23
CA ILE A 591 -4.57 -25.29 -5.84
C ILE A 591 -5.32 -24.45 -4.81
N TYR A 592 -4.61 -23.69 -3.97
CA TYR A 592 -5.19 -22.81 -2.97
C TYR A 592 -5.26 -21.33 -3.40
N ALA A 593 -4.76 -20.99 -4.59
CA ALA A 593 -4.83 -19.62 -5.09
C ALA A 593 -6.29 -19.18 -5.23
N ASN A 594 -6.60 -18.05 -4.60
CA ASN A 594 -7.90 -17.41 -4.76
C ASN A 594 -8.02 -16.77 -6.14
N TYR A 595 -9.26 -16.52 -6.53
CA TYR A 595 -9.60 -15.85 -7.79
C TYR A 595 -10.08 -14.42 -7.61
N ASN A 596 -10.42 -14.03 -6.38
CA ASN A 596 -10.78 -12.65 -6.05
C ASN A 596 -9.81 -12.10 -4.99
N PRO A 597 -8.93 -11.16 -5.35
CA PRO A 597 -7.95 -10.55 -4.45
C PRO A 597 -8.57 -9.70 -3.34
N LYS A 598 -9.85 -9.30 -3.44
CA LYS A 598 -10.61 -8.72 -2.32
C LYS A 598 -10.44 -9.53 -1.04
N TYR A 599 -10.55 -10.86 -1.15
CA TYR A 599 -10.41 -11.74 0.01
C TYR A 599 -8.98 -11.83 0.51
N ALA A 600 -7.97 -11.68 -0.34
CA ALA A 600 -6.58 -11.59 0.08
C ALA A 600 -6.37 -10.36 0.98
N GLN A 601 -6.89 -9.19 0.59
CA GLN A 601 -6.80 -7.97 1.41
C GLN A 601 -7.48 -8.17 2.77
N TYR A 602 -8.65 -8.82 2.77
CA TYR A 602 -9.41 -9.05 3.99
C TYR A 602 -8.65 -9.94 4.96
N VAL A 603 -8.16 -11.09 4.51
CA VAL A 603 -7.43 -12.02 5.37
C VAL A 603 -6.10 -11.44 5.85
N THR A 604 -5.42 -10.64 5.01
CA THR A 604 -4.17 -9.96 5.39
C THR A 604 -4.42 -8.96 6.52
N THR A 605 -5.47 -8.15 6.40
CA THR A 605 -5.82 -7.14 7.43
C THR A 605 -6.27 -7.80 8.73
N ILE A 606 -7.06 -8.88 8.62
CA ILE A 606 -7.42 -9.71 9.78
C ILE A 606 -6.13 -10.23 10.43
N LEU A 607 -5.27 -10.91 9.68
CA LEU A 607 -4.02 -11.45 10.23
C LEU A 607 -3.14 -10.36 10.86
N ARG A 608 -2.99 -9.19 10.23
CA ARG A 608 -2.25 -8.03 10.78
C ARG A 608 -2.80 -7.63 12.15
N THR A 609 -4.13 -7.52 12.27
CA THR A 609 -4.80 -7.17 13.53
C THR A 609 -4.47 -8.19 14.63
N PHE A 610 -4.64 -9.48 14.34
CA PHE A 610 -4.33 -10.54 15.32
C PHE A 610 -2.83 -10.67 15.62
N TYR A 611 -1.98 -10.46 14.62
CA TYR A 611 -0.53 -10.47 14.75
C TYR A 611 -0.07 -9.36 15.71
N ASN A 612 -0.56 -8.14 15.53
CA ASN A 612 -0.17 -6.99 16.33
C ASN A 612 -0.73 -7.03 17.77
N PHE A 613 -1.99 -7.46 17.95
CA PHE A 613 -2.70 -7.30 19.22
C PHE A 613 -2.89 -8.60 20.03
N CYS A 614 -2.83 -9.78 19.39
CA CYS A 614 -3.09 -11.06 20.06
C CYS A 614 -1.87 -11.98 20.18
N TRP A 615 -0.89 -11.90 19.29
CA TRP A 615 0.23 -12.84 19.25
C TRP A 615 1.45 -12.30 19.98
N ALA A 616 1.60 -12.70 21.25
CA ALA A 616 2.78 -12.39 22.03
C ALA A 616 3.96 -13.26 21.60
N THR A 617 5.12 -12.63 21.45
CA THR A 617 6.38 -13.32 21.13
C THR A 617 7.42 -12.93 22.17
N LYS A 618 8.46 -13.75 22.35
CA LYS A 618 9.60 -13.38 23.20
C LYS A 618 10.60 -12.59 22.36
N LEU A 619 10.81 -11.32 22.70
CA LEU A 619 11.81 -10.46 22.07
C LEU A 619 12.59 -9.76 23.20
N ASN A 620 13.92 -9.80 23.15
CA ASN A 620 14.79 -9.23 24.19
C ASN A 620 14.45 -9.69 25.62
N GLY A 621 14.03 -10.95 25.77
CA GLY A 621 13.65 -11.52 27.07
C GLY A 621 12.19 -11.31 27.47
N GLU A 622 11.47 -10.38 26.85
CA GLU A 622 10.10 -10.01 27.23
C GLU A 622 9.05 -10.67 26.33
N LEU A 623 8.02 -11.26 26.95
CA LEU A 623 6.87 -11.84 26.26
C LEU A 623 5.77 -10.78 26.12
N ALA A 624 5.72 -10.11 24.97
CA ALA A 624 4.76 -9.05 24.68
C ALA A 624 4.27 -9.14 23.23
N THR A 625 3.10 -8.55 22.95
CA THR A 625 2.62 -8.37 21.56
C THR A 625 3.34 -7.20 20.90
N PRO A 626 3.39 -7.12 19.55
CA PRO A 626 3.94 -5.96 18.87
C PRO A 626 3.27 -4.64 19.30
N ALA A 627 1.95 -4.63 19.52
CA ALA A 627 1.22 -3.44 19.96
C ALA A 627 1.62 -2.98 21.38
N GLN A 628 1.90 -3.94 22.29
CA GLN A 628 2.41 -3.64 23.61
C GLN A 628 3.82 -3.05 23.56
N ARG A 629 4.71 -3.62 22.74
CA ARG A 629 6.08 -3.10 22.58
C ARG A 629 6.11 -1.72 21.93
N LEU A 630 5.22 -1.47 20.97
CA LEU A 630 5.05 -0.14 20.39
C LEU A 630 4.48 0.85 21.42
N GLY A 631 3.78 0.35 22.44
CA GLY A 631 3.17 1.17 23.49
C GLY A 631 1.90 1.88 23.01
N ILE A 632 1.12 1.21 22.16
CA ILE A 632 -0.26 1.63 21.80
C ILE A 632 -1.33 0.74 22.47
N ALA A 633 -0.89 -0.34 23.14
CA ALA A 633 -1.71 -1.23 23.92
C ALA A 633 -1.02 -1.54 25.25
N ASP A 634 -1.81 -1.63 26.31
CA ASP A 634 -1.37 -1.99 27.67
C ASP A 634 -1.44 -3.51 27.91
N ARG A 635 -2.36 -4.19 27.23
CA ARG A 635 -2.62 -5.63 27.39
C ARG A 635 -2.60 -6.39 26.07
N LYS A 636 -2.46 -7.71 26.19
CA LYS A 636 -2.71 -8.67 25.11
C LYS A 636 -4.22 -8.85 24.93
N TYR A 637 -4.71 -8.68 23.71
CA TYR A 637 -6.11 -8.89 23.36
C TYR A 637 -6.38 -10.36 23.01
N THR A 638 -7.61 -10.80 23.25
CA THR A 638 -8.13 -12.10 22.83
C THR A 638 -8.94 -11.99 21.54
N TYR A 639 -9.27 -13.13 20.93
CA TYR A 639 -10.15 -13.16 19.76
C TYR A 639 -11.56 -12.62 20.07
N ARG A 640 -12.03 -12.81 21.30
CA ARG A 640 -13.33 -12.28 21.73
C ARG A 640 -13.31 -10.77 21.83
N ASP A 641 -12.21 -10.20 22.33
CA ASP A 641 -12.08 -8.74 22.49
C ASP A 641 -12.13 -7.99 21.16
N ILE A 642 -11.68 -8.61 20.06
CA ILE A 642 -11.74 -8.01 18.71
C ILE A 642 -13.10 -8.28 18.04
N ILE A 643 -13.60 -9.53 18.11
CA ILE A 643 -14.79 -9.95 17.36
C ILE A 643 -16.10 -9.41 17.96
N TYR A 644 -16.18 -9.42 19.29
CA TYR A 644 -17.35 -8.97 20.05
C TYR A 644 -17.09 -7.64 20.77
N PHE A 645 -16.19 -6.85 20.19
CA PHE A 645 -15.85 -5.52 20.67
C PHE A 645 -17.11 -4.63 20.76
N HIS A 646 -17.21 -3.88 21.86
CA HIS A 646 -18.32 -2.97 22.20
C HIS A 646 -17.84 -1.54 22.46
#